data_AF-K0TFG1-F1
#
_entry.id   AF-K0TFG1-F1
#
_cell.length_a   1.000
_cell.length_b   1.000
_cell.length_c   1.000
_cell.angle_alpha   90.00
_cell.angle_beta   90.00
_cell.angle_gamma   90.00
#
_symmetry.space_group_name_H-M   'P 1'
#
loop_
_entity.id
_entity.type
_entity.pdbx_description
1 polymer ?
#
loop_
_entity_poly.entity_id
_entity_poly.type
_entity_poly.pdbx_seq_one_letter_code
_entity_poly.pdbx_strand_id
1 'polypeptide(L)'
;MKYALSIAALSALLAGKRRSAADAVSVGASTDLGTPTLEITVNGAAETVPNNQYAYFSRGANDQDRLQWTMTLDGSGKAELVGNMWKALKVAPHDVVYNTVLEFDVRVEDPAEFQAICLDDDLISQDPGFDCLTFAGYELGQRRGMDVRPGATRNNIDQLNGADINNVTFTNMKFPIGRYMMLDEAEVYSVEYLAFIQDQDVDRSAGSSTFDNIKIYEDNSSLSISIDGASVELGTYQNGYKSQDSKKRSPSKQDQDGHLMSFDGSSVTLVGNHWKAISMPEHLLTASSVLEFDVSVEEEAEFHSICLDNDLVHWKYDKHCFTFAGRESGQNRGVNLRPDYDIGAVSETISIPIGHYLKLGDGETYSVTYLAFIQDEDSGDKQTGRSTLSNIKIYEDPARVPLKVQLYGATVNLPVSQFSMASANGHWQDTIEHLMEVSADGSTVEMDGNAWKYLEFPEVFNVTGPTVLKFTFTLTEEAEGHTICLLPPGDHRSNTLRKDCFNIAGKDVSASSREPYMTETEVDGELVYEYEVLVGQKFIGQVGGLGFSQDNDGIYTNGDKDTGASSYSNIQIYNLPDVIVSLDGADLAVPNFQHSYESTNQDNRPFGKVPNLVDVSADGRTLTLNGNIWRYFPLAEPIDADSLGDFVVSFDYTPIEFGQHHAICFEDNERIGDHDNPSRNLLDPKRCMMLNDNEDVSNEIYIYGFQPRLMETHRYAISLGSVFNRFDEWKNLVVIQDNDDDKSVGKMTISNIRVVTDLKSCLKDKDFTFEFDAANDCTMDNFLAKVGDLMDLHSSDCAGQDDPLLEMLAFYGLKTEVDVSRKIEMICRNAFERDEYDFYKVLSSDSKHFVPEFLDGGADWNYLKDLPDTAERILMADELVSEHRLAWPEEHHAFDNCEVGAGMCCWVDQREGYDDQAANADVCYVDMKASRHSAHVKNGYSIYQGDTQAYCKAWAWKPTGGTVSGAHRGNALFKTAFIDGLRGSGSVEQLPGAPLCGCMDRMPVVTAADCVKVTDAGGKVVVSHEPSQGKAYINAAYIEGSGIAIDNSCDFLSEFEALNGDDAHLMHFVNSRVVGDGKCSEATANFLETKGLNIGTTAIA
;
A
#
# COMPACT_ATOMS: atom_id res chain seq x y z
N MET A 1 -31.77 -7.33 52.40
CA MET A 1 -32.06 -7.86 53.77
C MET A 1 -31.41 -6.92 54.79
N LYS A 2 -32.18 -6.44 55.79
CA LYS A 2 -31.88 -5.36 56.76
C LYS A 2 -31.96 -3.92 56.22
N TYR A 3 -33.17 -3.43 56.04
CA TYR A 3 -33.68 -2.09 56.44
C TYR A 3 -35.15 -2.04 56.01
N ALA A 4 -36.00 -2.80 56.70
CA ALA A 4 -37.43 -2.91 56.45
C ALA A 4 -38.14 -3.01 57.80
N LEU A 5 -38.25 -1.87 58.51
CA LEU A 5 -39.03 -1.68 59.74
C LEU A 5 -38.88 -0.22 60.19
N SER A 6 -39.70 0.71 59.66
CA SER A 6 -40.01 2.03 60.28
C SER A 6 -40.94 2.96 59.44
N ILE A 7 -41.61 2.53 58.38
CA ILE A 7 -42.51 3.41 57.59
C ILE A 7 -43.94 2.85 57.54
N ALA A 8 -44.45 2.44 58.70
CA ALA A 8 -45.88 2.16 58.91
C ALA A 8 -46.46 2.89 60.14
N ALA A 9 -45.63 3.70 60.82
CA ALA A 9 -46.01 4.44 62.02
C ALA A 9 -45.92 5.98 61.85
N LEU A 10 -45.47 6.48 60.69
CA LEU A 10 -45.43 7.93 60.41
C LEU A 10 -46.64 8.43 59.60
N SER A 11 -47.32 7.56 58.84
CA SER A 11 -48.54 7.92 58.08
C SER A 11 -49.80 8.01 58.95
N ALA A 12 -49.74 7.62 60.22
CA ALA A 12 -50.86 7.70 61.17
C ALA A 12 -50.80 8.93 62.12
N LEU A 13 -49.73 9.75 62.07
CA LEU A 13 -49.57 10.92 62.94
C LEU A 13 -49.75 12.29 62.25
N LEU A 14 -49.97 12.33 60.93
CA LEU A 14 -50.35 13.55 60.20
C LEU A 14 -51.85 13.61 59.82
N ALA A 15 -52.63 12.56 60.08
CA ALA A 15 -54.08 12.51 59.85
C ALA A 15 -54.92 13.14 60.98
N GLY A 16 -54.41 14.19 61.62
CA GLY A 16 -54.91 14.66 62.92
C GLY A 16 -55.07 16.16 63.05
N LYS A 17 -55.62 16.86 62.04
CA LYS A 17 -56.29 18.18 62.18
C LYS A 17 -56.86 18.67 60.83
N ARG A 18 -57.77 17.93 60.21
CA ARG A 18 -58.72 18.54 59.25
C ARG A 18 -59.93 19.02 60.05
N ARG A 19 -60.16 20.34 60.10
CA ARG A 19 -61.46 20.86 60.53
C ARG A 19 -62.46 20.39 59.50
N SER A 20 -63.50 19.68 59.92
CA SER A 20 -64.65 19.39 59.07
C SER A 20 -65.28 20.70 58.63
N ALA A 21 -65.24 21.00 57.32
CA ALA A 21 -66.13 21.98 56.70
C ALA A 21 -67.53 21.34 56.59
N ALA A 22 -68.17 21.17 57.75
CA ALA A 22 -69.61 20.94 57.82
C ALA A 22 -70.22 22.30 58.17
N ASP A 23 -70.49 23.10 57.14
CA ASP A 23 -71.52 24.16 57.10
C ASP A 23 -71.39 24.94 55.77
N ALA A 24 -71.59 24.26 54.64
CA ALA A 24 -71.94 24.93 53.38
C ALA A 24 -73.47 24.95 53.30
N VAL A 25 -74.07 26.14 53.47
CA VAL A 25 -75.52 26.33 53.37
C VAL A 25 -75.95 26.11 51.92
N SER A 26 -76.49 24.92 51.62
CA SER A 26 -77.23 24.67 50.38
C SER A 26 -78.54 25.46 50.43
N VAL A 27 -78.80 26.32 49.45
CA VAL A 27 -80.12 26.92 49.28
C VAL A 27 -81.05 25.87 48.66
N GLY A 28 -81.99 25.40 49.50
CA GLY A 28 -83.28 24.78 49.19
C GLY A 28 -83.51 24.10 47.85
N ALA A 29 -83.69 22.78 47.90
CA ALA A 29 -84.37 22.01 46.87
C ALA A 29 -85.76 22.60 46.55
N SER A 30 -85.96 22.95 45.28
CA SER A 30 -87.27 23.18 44.66
C SER A 30 -87.26 22.60 43.26
N THR A 31 -88.38 21.98 42.91
CA THR A 31 -88.68 21.27 41.66
C THR A 31 -88.27 22.00 40.38
N ASP A 32 -87.67 21.21 39.47
CA ASP A 32 -87.45 21.37 38.03
C ASP A 32 -88.34 22.42 37.34
N LEU A 33 -87.76 23.60 37.09
CA LEU A 33 -88.16 24.60 36.09
C LEU A 33 -86.94 25.49 35.76
N GLY A 34 -86.11 25.08 34.79
CA GLY A 34 -85.36 26.02 33.92
C GLY A 34 -84.24 26.86 34.53
N THR A 35 -83.49 26.38 35.53
CA THR A 35 -82.23 27.04 35.90
C THR A 35 -81.15 26.71 34.86
N PRO A 36 -80.52 27.71 34.21
CA PRO A 36 -79.52 27.49 33.18
C PRO A 36 -78.30 26.74 33.75
N THR A 37 -77.81 25.71 33.06
CA THR A 37 -76.67 24.86 33.43
C THR A 37 -75.39 25.27 32.68
N LEU A 38 -74.23 24.79 33.14
CA LEU A 38 -72.95 24.89 32.43
C LEU A 38 -72.67 23.54 31.74
N GLU A 39 -72.25 23.56 30.49
CA GLU A 39 -71.84 22.35 29.75
C GLU A 39 -70.31 22.33 29.68
N ILE A 40 -69.68 21.27 30.18
CA ILE A 40 -68.24 21.03 30.06
C ILE A 40 -68.00 19.70 29.34
N THR A 41 -66.80 19.50 28.80
CA THR A 41 -66.42 18.22 28.19
C THR A 41 -65.29 17.57 28.99
N VAL A 42 -65.54 16.41 29.60
CA VAL A 42 -64.49 15.67 30.31
C VAL A 42 -64.16 14.39 29.56
N ASN A 43 -62.91 14.23 29.15
CA ASN A 43 -62.42 13.10 28.35
C ASN A 43 -63.29 12.81 27.11
N GLY A 44 -63.77 13.87 26.45
CA GLY A 44 -64.63 13.79 25.25
C GLY A 44 -66.11 13.53 25.52
N ALA A 45 -66.52 13.34 26.78
CA ALA A 45 -67.92 13.20 27.17
C ALA A 45 -68.48 14.54 27.67
N ALA A 46 -69.67 14.92 27.21
CA ALA A 46 -70.37 16.11 27.71
C ALA A 46 -70.89 15.88 29.14
N GLU A 47 -70.64 16.83 30.02
CA GLU A 47 -71.12 16.87 31.39
C GLU A 47 -71.93 18.16 31.63
N THR A 48 -73.19 17.98 32.00
CA THR A 48 -74.08 19.08 32.41
C THR A 48 -73.89 19.36 33.90
N VAL A 49 -73.31 20.52 34.21
CA VAL A 49 -73.04 20.98 35.57
C VAL A 49 -74.21 21.84 36.08
N PRO A 50 -74.91 21.43 37.16
CA PRO A 50 -76.01 22.20 37.73
C PRO A 50 -75.56 23.56 38.26
N ASN A 51 -76.43 24.58 38.19
CA ASN A 51 -76.18 25.94 38.71
C ASN A 51 -76.29 26.03 40.24
N ASN A 52 -75.52 25.20 40.94
CA ASN A 52 -75.36 25.25 42.39
C ASN A 52 -74.05 25.97 42.70
N GLN A 53 -74.12 27.29 42.82
CA GLN A 53 -72.93 28.12 43.06
C GLN A 53 -72.52 28.09 44.53
N TYR A 54 -71.28 27.71 44.77
CA TYR A 54 -70.62 27.75 46.07
C TYR A 54 -69.70 28.98 46.12
N ALA A 55 -69.61 29.60 47.30
CA ALA A 55 -68.57 30.60 47.55
C ALA A 55 -67.20 29.91 47.57
N TYR A 56 -66.22 30.50 46.90
CA TYR A 56 -64.83 30.01 46.85
C TYR A 56 -63.94 30.90 47.73
N PHE A 57 -63.15 30.29 48.62
CA PHE A 57 -62.46 31.05 49.67
C PHE A 57 -60.94 31.01 49.50
N SER A 58 -60.26 32.13 49.75
CA SER A 58 -58.81 32.16 49.93
C SER A 58 -58.43 31.94 51.41
N ARG A 59 -57.45 31.07 51.68
CA ARG A 59 -57.02 30.73 53.04
C ARG A 59 -56.36 31.92 53.75
N GLY A 60 -57.13 32.63 54.58
CA GLY A 60 -56.63 33.74 55.42
C GLY A 60 -57.15 35.14 55.05
N ALA A 61 -57.96 35.26 54.00
CA ALA A 61 -58.67 36.49 53.66
C ALA A 61 -60.06 36.54 54.35
N ASN A 62 -60.50 37.73 54.75
CA ASN A 62 -61.86 37.96 55.24
C ASN A 62 -62.81 38.09 54.02
N ASP A 63 -63.90 37.31 53.96
CA ASP A 63 -65.02 37.36 52.98
C ASP A 63 -64.79 38.25 51.75
N GLN A 64 -64.10 37.70 50.73
CA GLN A 64 -63.97 38.36 49.43
C GLN A 64 -65.25 38.27 48.60
N ASP A 65 -65.99 37.17 48.73
CA ASP A 65 -67.31 36.96 48.13
C ASP A 65 -68.42 37.45 49.06
N ARG A 66 -69.29 38.36 48.58
CA ARG A 66 -70.55 38.69 49.25
C ARG A 66 -71.70 38.10 48.45
N LEU A 67 -72.62 37.43 49.14
CA LEU A 67 -73.83 36.72 48.65
C LEU A 67 -74.75 37.48 47.65
N GLN A 68 -74.42 38.71 47.26
CA GLN A 68 -75.20 39.56 46.35
C GLN A 68 -74.80 39.44 44.86
N TRP A 69 -73.66 38.81 44.53
CA TRP A 69 -73.21 38.59 43.16
C TRP A 69 -73.29 37.10 42.81
N THR A 70 -73.87 36.78 41.65
CA THR A 70 -74.03 35.40 41.13
C THR A 70 -73.51 35.32 39.71
N MET A 71 -72.76 34.27 39.40
CA MET A 71 -72.37 33.93 38.04
C MET A 71 -73.63 33.68 37.20
N THR A 72 -73.70 34.24 35.99
CA THR A 72 -74.81 33.96 35.09
C THR A 72 -74.44 32.79 34.20
N LEU A 73 -75.28 31.75 34.22
CA LEU A 73 -75.23 30.69 33.22
C LEU A 73 -76.34 30.98 32.22
N ASP A 74 -76.08 30.83 30.93
CA ASP A 74 -77.10 31.07 29.90
C ASP A 74 -77.75 29.78 29.36
N GLY A 75 -77.28 28.61 29.83
CA GLY A 75 -77.74 27.30 29.39
C GLY A 75 -77.23 26.89 28.01
N SER A 76 -76.32 27.66 27.40
CA SER A 76 -75.66 27.37 26.13
C SER A 76 -74.21 26.88 26.29
N GLY A 77 -73.77 26.62 27.52
CA GLY A 77 -72.40 26.21 27.84
C GLY A 77 -71.50 27.33 28.39
N LYS A 78 -72.05 28.53 28.63
CA LYS A 78 -71.28 29.71 29.02
C LYS A 78 -71.44 30.09 30.49
N ALA A 79 -70.34 30.54 31.07
CA ALA A 79 -70.29 31.16 32.39
C ALA A 79 -69.88 32.62 32.27
N GLU A 80 -70.77 33.54 32.67
CA GLU A 80 -70.53 34.98 32.68
C GLU A 80 -70.34 35.50 34.11
N LEU A 81 -69.22 36.19 34.32
CA LEU A 81 -68.84 36.80 35.58
C LEU A 81 -68.84 38.33 35.45
N VAL A 82 -69.57 39.05 36.31
CA VAL A 82 -69.59 40.51 36.39
C VAL A 82 -69.34 40.97 37.83
N GLY A 83 -68.39 41.89 38.04
CA GLY A 83 -67.96 42.39 39.35
C GLY A 83 -66.99 41.44 40.07
N ASN A 84 -66.67 41.75 41.33
CA ASN A 84 -65.80 40.91 42.16
C ASN A 84 -66.52 39.62 42.58
N MET A 85 -66.04 38.47 42.10
CA MET A 85 -66.66 37.16 42.32
C MET A 85 -65.66 36.02 42.44
N TRP A 86 -65.88 35.18 43.44
CA TRP A 86 -65.13 33.94 43.68
C TRP A 86 -66.16 32.81 43.82
N LYS A 87 -66.48 32.11 42.72
CA LYS A 87 -67.56 31.13 42.67
C LYS A 87 -67.07 29.79 42.17
N ALA A 88 -67.58 28.71 42.74
CA ALA A 88 -67.32 27.35 42.26
C ALA A 88 -68.61 26.61 41.94
N LEU A 89 -68.55 25.74 40.94
CA LEU A 89 -69.59 24.78 40.61
C LEU A 89 -69.11 23.38 40.97
N LYS A 90 -70.00 22.56 41.53
CA LYS A 90 -69.68 21.16 41.80
C LYS A 90 -69.77 20.35 40.51
N VAL A 91 -68.67 19.73 40.12
CA VAL A 91 -68.57 18.80 38.99
C VAL A 91 -68.59 17.35 39.50
N ALA A 92 -68.77 16.38 38.60
CA ALA A 92 -68.51 14.98 38.95
C ALA A 92 -67.04 14.82 39.40
N PRO A 93 -66.74 13.93 40.35
CA PRO A 93 -65.36 13.68 40.75
C PRO A 93 -64.52 13.23 39.55
N HIS A 94 -63.43 13.94 39.29
CA HIS A 94 -62.50 13.64 38.19
C HIS A 94 -61.08 13.54 38.71
N ASP A 95 -60.34 12.55 38.22
CA ASP A 95 -58.96 12.35 38.58
C ASP A 95 -58.07 13.19 37.64
N VAL A 96 -57.36 14.14 38.22
CA VAL A 96 -56.27 14.87 37.57
C VAL A 96 -55.01 14.03 37.73
N VAL A 97 -54.44 13.61 36.61
CA VAL A 97 -53.16 12.88 36.51
C VAL A 97 -52.14 13.75 35.79
N TYR A 98 -50.88 13.32 35.71
CA TYR A 98 -49.80 14.14 35.13
C TYR A 98 -50.16 14.79 33.79
N ASN A 99 -50.84 14.10 32.87
CA ASN A 99 -51.14 14.63 31.55
C ASN A 99 -52.52 15.27 31.38
N THR A 100 -53.21 15.61 32.48
CA THR A 100 -54.50 16.29 32.40
C THR A 100 -54.34 17.73 31.91
N VAL A 101 -55.14 18.10 30.91
CA VAL A 101 -55.23 19.42 30.30
C VAL A 101 -56.61 20.01 30.57
N LEU A 102 -56.62 21.24 31.11
CA LEU A 102 -57.78 22.13 31.18
C LEU A 102 -57.72 23.10 29.98
N GLU A 103 -58.66 22.95 29.06
CA GLU A 103 -58.83 23.82 27.88
C GLU A 103 -60.12 24.61 28.00
N PHE A 104 -60.15 25.88 27.64
CA PHE A 104 -61.36 26.69 27.66
C PHE A 104 -61.22 27.91 26.77
N ASP A 105 -62.33 28.42 26.25
CA ASP A 105 -62.38 29.72 25.60
C ASP A 105 -62.74 30.79 26.63
N VAL A 106 -62.03 31.92 26.63
CA VAL A 106 -62.34 33.05 27.50
C VAL A 106 -62.42 34.35 26.72
N ARG A 107 -63.39 35.20 27.08
CA ARG A 107 -63.50 36.58 26.64
C ARG A 107 -63.49 37.49 27.85
N VAL A 108 -62.50 38.39 27.94
CA VAL A 108 -62.43 39.42 28.98
C VAL A 108 -62.98 40.72 28.39
N GLU A 109 -64.11 41.19 28.91
CA GLU A 109 -64.78 42.41 28.44
C GLU A 109 -64.36 43.64 29.24
N ASP A 110 -64.12 43.44 30.54
CA ASP A 110 -63.59 44.45 31.46
C ASP A 110 -62.60 43.73 32.41
N PRO A 111 -61.31 44.10 32.44
CA PRO A 111 -60.34 43.42 33.26
C PRO A 111 -60.55 43.75 34.75
N ALA A 112 -60.36 42.74 35.61
CA ALA A 112 -60.36 42.88 37.07
C ALA A 112 -58.91 42.99 37.62
N GLU A 113 -58.70 43.05 38.94
CA GLU A 113 -57.34 43.01 39.53
C GLU A 113 -56.62 41.73 39.11
N PHE A 114 -57.31 40.59 39.18
CA PHE A 114 -56.95 39.37 38.46
C PHE A 114 -58.16 38.47 38.17
N GLN A 115 -58.02 37.58 37.18
CA GLN A 115 -58.99 36.58 36.77
C GLN A 115 -58.35 35.19 36.69
N ALA A 116 -59.04 34.18 37.21
CA ALA A 116 -58.55 32.80 37.25
C ALA A 116 -59.66 31.74 37.11
N ILE A 117 -59.27 30.53 36.72
CA ILE A 117 -60.09 29.31 36.71
C ILE A 117 -59.35 28.18 37.43
N CYS A 118 -60.02 27.37 38.25
CA CYS A 118 -59.38 26.36 39.10
C CYS A 118 -60.10 25.02 39.09
N LEU A 119 -59.35 23.93 39.31
CA LEU A 119 -59.90 22.61 39.63
C LEU A 119 -59.55 22.25 41.10
N ASP A 120 -60.55 22.17 41.96
CA ASP A 120 -60.37 22.05 43.42
C ASP A 120 -61.16 20.86 44.01
N ASP A 121 -60.73 20.36 45.18
CA ASP A 121 -61.37 19.30 45.96
C ASP A 121 -62.11 19.82 47.22
N ASP A 122 -61.76 21.00 47.76
CA ASP A 122 -62.23 21.43 49.08
C ASP A 122 -62.86 22.84 49.20
N LEU A 123 -63.04 23.56 48.09
CA LEU A 123 -63.60 24.93 47.99
C LEU A 123 -62.74 26.02 48.66
N ILE A 124 -61.50 25.69 49.04
CA ILE A 124 -60.58 26.59 49.71
C ILE A 124 -59.26 26.61 48.94
N SER A 125 -58.98 27.73 48.28
CA SER A 125 -57.66 27.97 47.68
C SER A 125 -56.57 27.94 48.77
N GLN A 126 -55.75 26.89 48.74
CA GLN A 126 -54.57 26.71 49.58
C GLN A 126 -53.38 27.43 48.95
N ASP A 127 -53.36 28.77 49.04
CA ASP A 127 -52.50 29.63 48.20
C ASP A 127 -52.84 29.49 46.70
N PRO A 128 -53.09 30.59 45.95
CA PRO A 128 -53.60 30.55 44.57
C PRO A 128 -52.58 30.05 43.51
N GLY A 129 -51.70 29.10 43.85
CA GLY A 129 -50.56 28.70 43.03
C GLY A 129 -50.46 27.22 42.68
N PHE A 130 -51.42 26.35 43.02
CA PHE A 130 -51.31 24.91 42.71
C PHE A 130 -52.47 24.35 41.88
N ASP A 131 -53.68 24.87 42.04
CA ASP A 131 -54.93 24.35 41.47
C ASP A 131 -55.66 25.35 40.55
N CYS A 132 -55.15 26.59 40.48
CA CYS A 132 -55.74 27.72 39.77
C CYS A 132 -54.83 28.26 38.65
N LEU A 133 -55.40 28.50 37.48
CA LEU A 133 -54.78 29.27 36.40
C LEU A 133 -55.23 30.73 36.45
N THR A 134 -54.31 31.65 36.69
CA THR A 134 -54.55 33.11 36.56
C THR A 134 -54.12 33.59 35.17
N PHE A 135 -54.96 34.33 34.44
CA PHE A 135 -54.71 34.64 33.02
C PHE A 135 -54.97 36.09 32.57
N ALA A 136 -55.58 36.96 33.39
CA ALA A 136 -55.81 38.37 33.03
C ALA A 136 -55.92 39.26 34.29
N GLY A 137 -55.52 40.54 34.17
CA GLY A 137 -55.66 41.55 35.23
C GLY A 137 -54.54 42.60 35.26
N TYR A 138 -54.79 43.78 35.83
CA TYR A 138 -53.81 44.88 35.85
C TYR A 138 -52.80 44.83 37.00
N GLU A 139 -53.00 43.99 38.04
CA GLU A 139 -52.00 43.79 39.12
C GLU A 139 -50.99 42.67 38.85
N LEU A 140 -51.08 41.97 37.70
CA LEU A 140 -50.18 40.86 37.34
C LEU A 140 -48.68 41.23 37.36
N GLY A 141 -48.34 42.52 37.23
CA GLY A 141 -46.97 43.02 37.29
C GLY A 141 -46.44 43.46 38.68
N GLN A 142 -47.27 43.56 39.73
CA GLN A 142 -46.86 44.18 41.01
C GLN A 142 -46.87 43.27 42.24
N ARG A 143 -47.56 42.12 42.23
CA ARG A 143 -47.52 41.17 43.35
C ARG A 143 -46.33 40.21 43.19
N ARG A 144 -45.17 40.57 43.76
CA ARG A 144 -43.92 39.76 43.84
C ARG A 144 -44.04 38.46 44.69
N GLY A 145 -45.13 37.71 44.57
CA GLY A 145 -45.37 36.50 45.35
C GLY A 145 -46.43 35.55 44.80
N MET A 146 -47.15 35.93 43.74
CA MET A 146 -47.92 34.98 42.91
C MET A 146 -47.14 34.82 41.60
N ASP A 147 -46.30 33.81 41.60
CA ASP A 147 -45.56 33.33 40.45
C ASP A 147 -46.58 32.99 39.34
N VAL A 148 -46.66 33.81 38.29
CA VAL A 148 -47.21 33.36 37.00
C VAL A 148 -46.20 32.35 36.45
N ARG A 149 -46.24 31.12 36.97
CA ARG A 149 -45.40 30.00 36.55
C ARG A 149 -45.84 29.57 35.13
N PRO A 150 -44.96 29.60 34.10
CA PRO A 150 -45.38 29.53 32.70
C PRO A 150 -45.91 28.15 32.25
N GLY A 151 -47.21 27.90 32.42
CA GLY A 151 -47.92 26.77 31.79
C GLY A 151 -48.92 27.17 30.70
N ALA A 152 -49.25 28.47 30.60
CA ALA A 152 -50.07 29.01 29.53
C ALA A 152 -49.16 29.68 28.50
N THR A 153 -49.33 29.36 27.22
CA THR A 153 -48.60 30.03 26.13
C THR A 153 -48.84 31.55 26.22
N ARG A 154 -47.78 32.33 26.39
CA ARG A 154 -47.90 33.80 26.53
C ARG A 154 -48.43 34.47 25.26
N ASN A 155 -48.47 33.80 24.12
CA ASN A 155 -49.23 34.25 22.94
C ASN A 155 -50.70 34.54 23.26
N ASN A 156 -51.30 33.84 24.23
CA ASN A 156 -52.68 34.08 24.65
C ASN A 156 -52.79 35.12 25.79
N ILE A 157 -51.78 35.21 26.67
CA ILE A 157 -51.76 36.15 27.81
C ILE A 157 -51.29 37.56 27.38
N ASP A 158 -50.32 37.67 26.48
CA ASP A 158 -49.89 38.96 25.91
C ASP A 158 -50.89 39.50 24.87
N GLN A 159 -51.72 38.65 24.24
CA GLN A 159 -52.92 39.12 23.52
C GLN A 159 -53.94 39.79 24.46
N LEU A 160 -53.98 39.42 25.74
CA LEU A 160 -54.87 40.02 26.75
C LEU A 160 -54.22 41.21 27.48
N ASN A 161 -52.89 41.23 27.64
CA ASN A 161 -52.17 42.30 28.36
C ASN A 161 -51.53 43.36 27.45
N GLY A 162 -51.39 43.10 26.14
CA GLY A 162 -50.71 43.99 25.18
C GLY A 162 -51.57 44.48 24.01
N ALA A 163 -52.77 43.94 23.80
CA ALA A 163 -53.71 44.43 22.78
C ALA A 163 -54.82 45.27 23.43
N ASP A 164 -55.27 46.29 22.67
CA ASP A 164 -56.48 47.06 22.91
C ASP A 164 -57.58 46.18 23.55
N ILE A 165 -57.91 46.44 24.82
CA ILE A 165 -58.90 45.71 25.65
C ILE A 165 -60.34 45.94 25.14
N ASN A 166 -60.47 46.32 23.87
CA ASN A 166 -61.68 46.67 23.15
C ASN A 166 -62.03 45.67 22.05
N ASN A 167 -61.30 44.54 21.91
CA ASN A 167 -61.59 43.52 20.90
C ASN A 167 -62.37 42.31 21.47
N VAL A 168 -63.59 42.15 20.96
CA VAL A 168 -64.70 41.31 21.49
C VAL A 168 -64.58 39.81 21.12
N THR A 169 -63.37 39.26 20.93
CA THR A 169 -63.17 37.86 20.49
C THR A 169 -62.77 36.93 21.63
N PHE A 170 -63.25 35.68 21.59
CA PHE A 170 -62.81 34.62 22.50
C PHE A 170 -61.37 34.20 22.22
N THR A 171 -60.58 33.98 23.28
CA THR A 171 -59.23 33.41 23.25
C THR A 171 -59.28 31.98 23.77
N ASN A 172 -58.82 31.01 22.98
CA ASN A 172 -58.71 29.61 23.41
C ASN A 172 -57.47 29.42 24.29
N MET A 173 -57.66 28.97 25.52
CA MET A 173 -56.65 28.68 26.52
C MET A 173 -56.50 27.16 26.66
N LYS A 174 -55.27 26.66 26.66
CA LYS A 174 -54.94 25.27 27.00
C LYS A 174 -53.93 25.27 28.12
N PHE A 175 -54.21 24.52 29.18
CA PHE A 175 -53.41 24.53 30.39
C PHE A 175 -53.19 23.10 30.93
N PRO A 176 -51.93 22.62 30.99
CA PRO A 176 -51.59 21.28 31.46
C PRO A 176 -51.64 21.20 33.01
N ILE A 177 -52.85 21.23 33.56
CA ILE A 177 -53.09 21.38 35.00
C ILE A 177 -52.47 20.26 35.84
N GLY A 178 -52.47 19.02 35.35
CA GLY A 178 -51.85 17.89 36.05
C GLY A 178 -50.35 18.06 36.29
N ARG A 179 -49.64 18.65 35.32
CA ARG A 179 -48.21 18.95 35.42
C ARG A 179 -47.93 20.17 36.30
N TYR A 180 -48.82 21.16 36.26
CA TYR A 180 -48.72 22.35 37.11
C TYR A 180 -48.87 22.02 38.60
N MET A 181 -49.72 21.03 38.90
CA MET A 181 -49.88 20.47 40.25
C MET A 181 -48.65 19.67 40.73
N MET A 182 -47.58 19.58 39.91
CA MET A 182 -46.35 18.82 40.16
C MET A 182 -46.60 17.34 40.42
N LEU A 183 -47.64 16.77 39.80
CA LEU A 183 -47.92 15.34 39.91
C LEU A 183 -46.81 14.55 39.21
N ASP A 184 -46.27 13.54 39.88
CA ASP A 184 -45.46 12.53 39.21
C ASP A 184 -46.35 11.57 38.39
N GLU A 185 -45.77 10.76 37.50
CA GLU A 185 -46.51 9.83 36.62
C GLU A 185 -47.49 8.91 37.35
N ALA A 186 -47.20 8.56 38.61
CA ALA A 186 -48.02 7.68 39.45
C ALA A 186 -49.00 8.41 40.38
N GLU A 187 -48.96 9.74 40.44
CA GLU A 187 -49.80 10.54 41.34
C GLU A 187 -51.15 10.90 40.69
N VAL A 188 -52.20 10.86 41.51
CA VAL A 188 -53.58 11.14 41.11
C VAL A 188 -54.20 12.11 42.10
N TYR A 189 -54.74 13.23 41.61
CA TYR A 189 -55.43 14.23 42.41
C TYR A 189 -56.91 14.32 42.02
N SER A 190 -57.82 13.95 42.93
CA SER A 190 -59.25 13.95 42.63
C SER A 190 -59.87 15.33 42.88
N VAL A 191 -60.52 15.92 41.88
CA VAL A 191 -61.18 17.23 41.95
C VAL A 191 -62.70 17.07 41.94
N GLU A 192 -63.41 17.92 42.68
CA GLU A 192 -64.89 17.93 42.74
C GLU A 192 -65.51 19.29 42.37
N TYR A 193 -64.68 20.31 42.15
CA TYR A 193 -65.12 21.69 41.94
C TYR A 193 -64.38 22.35 40.78
N LEU A 194 -65.13 23.08 39.94
CA LEU A 194 -64.60 24.01 38.96
C LEU A 194 -64.85 25.43 39.48
N ALA A 195 -63.79 26.14 39.84
CA ALA A 195 -63.87 27.50 40.39
C ALA A 195 -63.52 28.55 39.35
N PHE A 196 -64.20 29.69 39.43
CA PHE A 196 -63.98 30.89 38.63
C PHE A 196 -63.76 32.07 39.58
N ILE A 197 -62.67 32.78 39.36
CA ILE A 197 -62.23 33.89 40.20
C ILE A 197 -62.12 35.13 39.33
N GLN A 198 -62.73 36.21 39.78
CA GLN A 198 -62.59 37.55 39.26
C GLN A 198 -62.43 38.48 40.46
N ASP A 199 -61.19 38.77 40.83
CA ASP A 199 -60.88 39.56 42.01
C ASP A 199 -60.76 41.03 41.66
N GLN A 200 -61.34 41.88 42.50
CA GLN A 200 -61.30 43.32 42.34
C GLN A 200 -61.69 43.97 43.67
N ASP A 201 -60.69 44.42 44.43
CA ASP A 201 -60.90 44.96 45.77
C ASP A 201 -61.28 46.44 45.78
N VAL A 202 -60.81 47.23 44.80
CA VAL A 202 -61.03 48.69 44.77
C VAL A 202 -62.43 49.07 44.26
N ASP A 203 -62.83 48.60 43.07
CA ASP A 203 -64.18 48.78 42.52
C ASP A 203 -64.86 47.43 42.30
N ARG A 204 -65.47 46.90 43.34
CA ARG A 204 -66.11 45.56 43.34
C ARG A 204 -67.23 45.37 42.30
N SER A 205 -67.64 46.41 41.57
CA SER A 205 -68.58 46.32 40.46
C SER A 205 -67.94 46.26 39.08
N ALA A 206 -66.64 46.51 38.99
CA ALA A 206 -65.83 46.40 37.77
C ALA A 206 -65.33 44.97 37.55
N GLY A 207 -65.02 44.67 36.29
CA GLY A 207 -64.64 43.33 35.83
C GLY A 207 -65.81 42.62 35.13
N SER A 208 -65.56 42.08 33.94
CA SER A 208 -66.47 41.21 33.20
C SER A 208 -65.70 40.18 32.38
N SER A 209 -66.04 38.90 32.54
CA SER A 209 -65.46 37.80 31.75
C SER A 209 -66.49 36.72 31.41
N THR A 210 -66.34 36.11 30.23
CA THR A 210 -67.16 34.99 29.76
C THR A 210 -66.25 33.80 29.49
N PHE A 211 -66.59 32.63 30.05
CA PHE A 211 -65.94 31.35 29.78
C PHE A 211 -66.87 30.46 28.94
N ASP A 212 -66.30 29.74 27.98
CA ASP A 212 -67.00 28.84 27.05
C ASP A 212 -66.10 27.64 26.71
N ASN A 213 -66.66 26.60 26.09
CA ASN A 213 -65.93 25.43 25.58
C ASN A 213 -64.92 24.82 26.58
N ILE A 214 -65.29 24.71 27.86
CA ILE A 214 -64.41 24.17 28.90
C ILE A 214 -64.29 22.66 28.74
N LYS A 215 -63.05 22.18 28.62
CA LYS A 215 -62.69 20.78 28.46
C LYS A 215 -61.63 20.38 29.47
N ILE A 216 -61.76 19.18 30.00
CA ILE A 216 -60.77 18.53 30.86
C ILE A 216 -60.45 17.20 30.20
N TYR A 217 -59.21 16.97 29.76
CA TYR A 217 -58.85 15.72 29.07
C TYR A 217 -57.39 15.34 29.28
N GLU A 218 -57.09 14.06 29.10
CA GLU A 218 -55.72 13.56 29.11
C GLU A 218 -55.05 13.74 27.75
N ASP A 219 -53.97 14.52 27.69
CA ASP A 219 -53.14 14.64 26.50
C ASP A 219 -52.12 13.50 26.46
N ASN A 220 -52.42 12.48 25.66
CA ASN A 220 -51.56 11.31 25.44
C ASN A 220 -50.67 11.48 24.21
N SER A 221 -50.47 12.70 23.71
CA SER A 221 -49.51 12.97 22.63
C SER A 221 -48.12 12.44 23.01
N SER A 222 -47.58 11.57 22.18
CA SER A 222 -46.27 10.94 22.34
C SER A 222 -45.39 11.27 21.12
N LEU A 223 -44.09 11.06 21.26
CA LEU A 223 -43.12 11.14 20.17
C LEU A 223 -42.79 9.72 19.71
N SER A 224 -42.85 9.45 18.41
CA SER A 224 -42.33 8.21 17.82
C SER A 224 -41.00 8.46 17.12
N ILE A 225 -40.03 7.59 17.38
CA ILE A 225 -38.70 7.61 16.73
C ILE A 225 -38.47 6.28 16.00
N SER A 226 -37.45 6.21 15.14
CA SER A 226 -37.02 4.94 14.54
C SER A 226 -35.83 4.36 15.30
N ILE A 227 -35.90 3.11 15.76
CA ILE A 227 -34.75 2.37 16.29
C ILE A 227 -34.56 1.13 15.42
N ASP A 228 -33.41 1.02 14.73
CA ASP A 228 -33.10 -0.08 13.81
C ASP A 228 -34.20 -0.35 12.76
N GLY A 229 -34.83 0.72 12.27
CA GLY A 229 -35.93 0.67 11.31
C GLY A 229 -37.30 0.33 11.90
N ALA A 230 -37.38 0.02 13.20
CA ALA A 230 -38.65 -0.14 13.89
C ALA A 230 -39.16 1.22 14.43
N SER A 231 -40.46 1.49 14.27
CA SER A 231 -41.09 2.66 14.88
C SER A 231 -41.31 2.39 16.37
N VAL A 232 -40.75 3.24 17.23
CA VAL A 232 -40.81 3.13 18.70
C VAL A 232 -41.49 4.36 19.26
N GLU A 233 -42.63 4.16 19.91
CA GLU A 233 -43.35 5.21 20.64
C GLU A 233 -42.69 5.44 22.01
N LEU A 234 -42.31 6.69 22.29
CA LEU A 234 -41.67 7.11 23.53
C LEU A 234 -42.71 7.39 24.63
N GLY A 235 -42.23 7.47 25.88
CA GLY A 235 -43.09 7.84 27.02
C GLY A 235 -43.72 9.24 26.86
N THR A 236 -44.86 9.47 27.51
CA THR A 236 -45.54 10.78 27.49
C THR A 236 -45.09 11.69 28.65
N TYR A 237 -44.39 11.12 29.65
CA TYR A 237 -43.83 11.85 30.78
C TYR A 237 -42.54 12.58 30.38
N GLN A 238 -42.51 13.90 30.60
CA GLN A 238 -41.39 14.77 30.24
C GLN A 238 -40.58 15.07 31.50
N ASN A 239 -39.59 14.21 31.77
CA ASN A 239 -38.69 14.31 32.92
C ASN A 239 -37.91 15.62 32.86
N GLY A 240 -37.72 16.28 34.00
CA GLY A 240 -36.76 17.37 34.10
C GLY A 240 -35.33 16.85 33.95
N TYR A 241 -34.58 17.42 33.01
CA TYR A 241 -33.20 17.05 32.72
C TYR A 241 -32.24 17.97 33.49
N LYS A 242 -31.38 17.41 34.33
CA LYS A 242 -30.66 18.20 35.34
C LYS A 242 -29.26 18.58 34.87
N SER A 243 -28.95 19.87 34.90
CA SER A 243 -27.57 20.36 34.71
C SER A 243 -26.74 20.18 35.99
N GLN A 244 -25.59 19.53 35.88
CA GLN A 244 -24.63 19.35 36.97
C GLN A 244 -23.22 19.87 36.60
N ASP A 245 -22.76 20.89 37.34
CA ASP A 245 -21.38 21.35 37.30
C ASP A 245 -20.55 20.61 38.36
N SER A 246 -19.44 19.99 37.94
CA SER A 246 -18.38 19.40 38.78
C SER A 246 -18.00 20.19 40.04
N LYS A 247 -18.19 21.52 40.07
CA LYS A 247 -17.89 22.39 41.22
C LYS A 247 -19.08 22.71 42.14
N LYS A 248 -20.31 22.37 41.78
CA LYS A 248 -21.52 22.60 42.60
C LYS A 248 -22.09 21.26 43.07
N ARG A 249 -22.09 21.01 44.39
CA ARG A 249 -22.61 19.78 45.02
C ARG A 249 -24.13 19.61 44.96
N SER A 250 -24.84 20.43 44.18
CA SER A 250 -26.29 20.34 44.03
C SER A 250 -26.68 20.67 42.59
N PRO A 251 -27.47 19.81 41.92
CA PRO A 251 -27.97 20.08 40.58
C PRO A 251 -28.69 21.44 40.56
N SER A 252 -28.37 22.30 39.58
CA SER A 252 -29.14 23.51 39.39
C SER A 252 -30.47 23.14 38.74
N LYS A 253 -31.59 23.53 39.37
CA LYS A 253 -32.90 23.50 38.72
C LYS A 253 -32.91 24.60 37.66
N GLN A 254 -32.52 24.31 36.42
CA GLN A 254 -32.61 25.26 35.30
C GLN A 254 -34.03 25.30 34.70
N ASP A 255 -34.73 24.17 34.76
CA ASP A 255 -36.15 24.06 34.44
C ASP A 255 -37.01 24.39 35.67
N GLN A 256 -37.11 25.69 35.99
CA GLN A 256 -38.02 26.20 37.03
C GLN A 256 -39.37 26.66 36.47
N ASP A 257 -39.50 26.71 35.15
CA ASP A 257 -40.56 27.44 34.46
C ASP A 257 -41.65 26.52 33.85
N GLY A 258 -41.48 25.18 33.90
CA GLY A 258 -42.58 24.25 33.61
C GLY A 258 -42.99 24.16 32.13
N HIS A 259 -42.16 24.67 31.22
CA HIS A 259 -42.41 24.59 29.78
C HIS A 259 -42.51 23.14 29.30
N LEU A 260 -43.44 22.89 28.38
CA LEU A 260 -43.66 21.57 27.79
C LEU A 260 -43.20 21.54 26.34
N MET A 261 -42.55 20.44 25.98
CA MET A 261 -42.33 20.09 24.59
C MET A 261 -43.68 19.72 23.97
N SER A 262 -43.93 20.18 22.74
CA SER A 262 -45.12 19.81 21.97
C SER A 262 -44.79 18.65 21.04
N PHE A 263 -45.64 17.63 21.01
CA PHE A 263 -45.49 16.48 20.11
C PHE A 263 -46.63 16.43 19.10
N ASP A 264 -46.33 16.10 17.85
CA ASP A 264 -47.33 15.82 16.81
C ASP A 264 -47.39 14.34 16.41
N GLY A 265 -46.67 13.48 17.14
CA GLY A 265 -46.47 12.07 16.85
C GLY A 265 -45.10 11.76 16.23
N SER A 266 -44.56 12.64 15.38
CA SER A 266 -43.32 12.42 14.62
C SER A 266 -42.26 13.50 14.80
N SER A 267 -42.65 14.63 15.38
CA SER A 267 -41.79 15.76 15.68
C SER A 267 -41.99 16.25 17.11
N VAL A 268 -40.97 16.93 17.60
CA VAL A 268 -40.97 17.65 18.87
C VAL A 268 -40.65 19.11 18.62
N THR A 269 -41.51 20.01 19.10
CA THR A 269 -41.28 21.46 19.05
C THR A 269 -41.00 21.99 20.46
N LEU A 270 -39.90 22.73 20.57
CA LEU A 270 -39.47 23.43 21.77
C LEU A 270 -39.65 24.94 21.58
N VAL A 271 -40.28 25.61 22.56
CA VAL A 271 -40.49 27.08 22.57
C VAL A 271 -40.09 27.63 23.93
N GLY A 272 -39.14 28.57 23.96
CA GLY A 272 -38.55 29.08 25.20
C GLY A 272 -37.50 28.14 25.81
N ASN A 273 -37.26 28.26 27.11
CA ASN A 273 -36.22 27.51 27.82
C ASN A 273 -36.69 26.08 28.18
N HIS A 274 -35.99 25.04 27.69
CA HIS A 274 -36.29 23.62 27.92
C HIS A 274 -35.06 22.83 28.36
N TRP A 275 -35.23 22.03 29.41
CA TRP A 275 -34.29 20.98 29.78
C TRP A 275 -35.10 19.73 30.13
N LYS A 276 -35.46 18.94 29.12
CA LYS A 276 -36.44 17.86 29.26
C LYS A 276 -35.93 16.56 28.66
N ALA A 277 -36.36 15.44 29.23
CA ALA A 277 -36.05 14.11 28.72
C ALA A 277 -37.26 13.19 28.73
N ILE A 278 -37.33 12.32 27.74
CA ILE A 278 -38.42 11.37 27.54
C ILE A 278 -37.84 9.96 27.68
N SER A 279 -38.53 9.08 28.41
CA SER A 279 -38.13 7.68 28.51
C SER A 279 -38.29 6.96 27.18
N MET A 280 -37.30 6.14 26.84
CA MET A 280 -37.32 5.23 25.71
C MET A 280 -37.03 3.80 26.19
N PRO A 281 -37.40 2.75 25.42
CA PRO A 281 -36.92 1.40 25.69
C PRO A 281 -35.39 1.37 25.76
N GLU A 282 -34.84 0.58 26.69
CA GLU A 282 -33.39 0.42 26.80
C GLU A 282 -32.80 -0.03 25.46
N HIS A 283 -31.83 0.73 24.96
CA HIS A 283 -31.12 0.44 23.73
C HIS A 283 -29.62 0.49 23.96
N LEU A 284 -28.89 -0.41 23.31
CA LEU A 284 -27.44 -0.54 23.46
C LEU A 284 -26.77 0.06 22.23
N LEU A 285 -26.07 1.17 22.41
CA LEU A 285 -25.23 1.75 21.38
C LEU A 285 -23.93 0.94 21.25
N THR A 286 -23.48 0.74 20.02
CA THR A 286 -22.20 0.12 19.64
C THR A 286 -21.30 1.15 18.94
N ALA A 287 -20.10 0.75 18.52
CA ALA A 287 -19.20 1.57 17.70
C ALA A 287 -19.84 2.02 16.36
N SER A 288 -20.81 1.28 15.84
CA SER A 288 -21.48 1.55 14.57
C SER A 288 -22.82 2.29 14.70
N SER A 289 -23.24 2.64 15.93
CA SER A 289 -24.51 3.36 16.12
C SER A 289 -24.44 4.78 15.59
N VAL A 290 -25.50 5.18 14.89
CA VAL A 290 -25.75 6.50 14.34
C VAL A 290 -27.06 7.07 14.91
N LEU A 291 -27.01 8.33 15.34
CA LEU A 291 -28.16 9.17 15.67
C LEU A 291 -28.38 10.15 14.52
N GLU A 292 -29.51 10.02 13.83
CA GLU A 292 -29.90 10.91 12.74
C GLU A 292 -31.19 11.64 13.08
N PHE A 293 -31.34 12.90 12.72
CA PHE A 293 -32.58 13.65 12.89
C PHE A 293 -32.64 14.85 11.95
N ASP A 294 -33.85 15.29 11.64
CA ASP A 294 -34.08 16.56 10.97
C ASP A 294 -34.33 17.65 12.01
N VAL A 295 -33.77 18.83 11.80
CA VAL A 295 -33.97 19.99 12.68
C VAL A 295 -34.29 21.25 11.88
N SER A 296 -35.21 22.05 12.40
CA SER A 296 -35.47 23.43 11.97
C SER A 296 -35.37 24.38 13.17
N VAL A 297 -34.54 25.42 13.07
CA VAL A 297 -34.48 26.51 14.07
C VAL A 297 -35.16 27.76 13.48
N GLU A 298 -36.33 28.09 14.05
CA GLU A 298 -37.14 29.24 13.64
C GLU A 298 -36.72 30.51 14.40
N GLU A 299 -36.34 30.36 15.66
CA GLU A 299 -35.83 31.42 16.52
C GLU A 299 -34.67 30.85 17.34
N GLU A 300 -33.52 31.52 17.30
CA GLU A 300 -32.30 31.05 17.97
C GLU A 300 -32.37 31.27 19.48
N ALA A 301 -31.89 30.30 20.28
CA ALA A 301 -31.67 30.39 21.72
C ALA A 301 -30.15 30.51 22.04
N GLU A 302 -29.74 30.42 23.31
CA GLU A 302 -28.30 30.37 23.65
C GLU A 302 -27.65 29.09 23.13
N PHE A 303 -28.33 27.96 23.30
CA PHE A 303 -28.00 26.71 22.60
C PHE A 303 -29.17 25.74 22.49
N HIS A 304 -29.16 24.94 21.42
CA HIS A 304 -30.09 23.85 21.16
C HIS A 304 -29.32 22.52 21.13
N SER A 305 -29.81 21.49 21.82
CA SER A 305 -29.13 20.19 21.90
C SER A 305 -30.07 19.00 22.02
N ILE A 306 -29.57 17.84 21.60
CA ILE A 306 -30.20 16.53 21.74
C ILE A 306 -29.23 15.59 22.45
N CYS A 307 -29.72 14.73 23.35
CA CYS A 307 -28.88 13.76 24.06
C CYS A 307 -29.50 12.36 24.14
N LEU A 308 -28.65 11.32 24.15
CA LEU A 308 -29.02 9.96 24.50
C LEU A 308 -28.43 9.58 25.87
N ASP A 309 -29.27 9.50 26.89
CA ASP A 309 -28.86 9.48 28.29
C ASP A 309 -29.40 8.26 29.06
N ASN A 310 -28.86 7.97 30.25
CA ASN A 310 -29.28 6.86 31.11
C ASN A 310 -29.52 7.21 32.59
N ASP A 311 -29.27 8.45 33.02
CA ASP A 311 -29.38 8.86 34.42
C ASP A 311 -30.10 10.21 34.66
N LEU A 312 -30.56 10.88 33.60
CA LEU A 312 -31.25 12.18 33.60
C LEU A 312 -30.37 13.36 34.09
N VAL A 313 -29.04 13.19 34.07
CA VAL A 313 -28.08 14.19 34.52
C VAL A 313 -27.15 14.57 33.38
N HIS A 314 -27.26 15.82 32.95
CA HIS A 314 -26.30 16.43 32.06
C HIS A 314 -25.04 16.87 32.82
N TRP A 315 -23.90 16.29 32.48
CA TRP A 315 -22.58 16.72 32.91
C TRP A 315 -21.92 17.63 31.90
N LYS A 316 -21.19 18.60 32.44
CA LYS A 316 -20.18 19.36 31.70
C LYS A 316 -19.21 18.35 31.07
N TYR A 317 -19.20 18.23 29.73
CA TYR A 317 -18.44 17.27 28.91
C TYR A 317 -19.09 15.91 28.57
N ASP A 318 -20.41 15.79 28.69
CA ASP A 318 -21.12 14.61 28.17
C ASP A 318 -20.91 14.43 26.66
N LYS A 319 -20.46 13.22 26.28
CA LYS A 319 -20.18 12.85 24.89
C LYS A 319 -21.41 12.26 24.17
N HIS A 320 -22.52 12.17 24.88
CA HIS A 320 -23.82 11.71 24.38
C HIS A 320 -24.82 12.85 24.21
N CYS A 321 -24.38 14.10 24.36
CA CYS A 321 -25.16 15.33 24.12
C CYS A 321 -24.54 16.14 22.99
N PHE A 322 -25.36 16.55 22.02
CA PHE A 322 -24.93 17.19 20.79
C PHE A 322 -25.62 18.54 20.60
N THR A 323 -24.82 19.60 20.54
CA THR A 323 -25.27 20.98 20.35
C THR A 323 -25.16 21.35 18.88
N PHE A 324 -26.28 21.73 18.25
CA PHE A 324 -26.36 21.98 16.80
C PHE A 324 -26.66 23.43 16.42
N ALA A 325 -27.14 24.27 17.34
CA ALA A 325 -27.41 25.70 17.06
C ALA A 325 -27.32 26.55 18.34
N GLY A 326 -27.16 27.87 18.19
CA GLY A 326 -27.31 28.86 19.27
C GLY A 326 -26.16 29.88 19.43
N ARG A 327 -26.43 30.97 20.15
CA ARG A 327 -25.56 32.15 20.28
C ARG A 327 -24.29 31.91 21.11
N GLU A 328 -24.35 30.98 22.07
CA GLU A 328 -23.27 30.69 23.04
C GLU A 328 -22.64 29.30 22.86
N SER A 329 -22.70 28.72 21.66
CA SER A 329 -22.24 27.34 21.38
C SER A 329 -20.78 27.03 21.77
N GLY A 330 -19.96 28.05 22.10
CA GLY A 330 -18.59 27.89 22.61
C GLY A 330 -18.43 27.49 24.09
N GLN A 331 -19.51 27.34 24.87
CA GLN A 331 -19.40 27.07 26.32
C GLN A 331 -19.63 25.60 26.72
N ASN A 332 -18.68 24.70 26.45
CA ASN A 332 -18.38 23.47 27.23
C ASN A 332 -19.56 22.63 27.82
N ARG A 333 -20.71 22.47 27.15
CA ARG A 333 -21.91 21.74 27.65
C ARG A 333 -22.38 20.61 26.70
N GLY A 334 -21.45 19.98 25.97
CA GLY A 334 -21.73 18.88 25.04
C GLY A 334 -20.74 18.86 23.86
N VAL A 335 -20.96 17.96 22.89
CA VAL A 335 -20.28 17.96 21.58
C VAL A 335 -20.91 19.04 20.71
N ASN A 336 -20.16 20.07 20.34
CA ASN A 336 -20.64 21.12 19.44
C ASN A 336 -20.45 20.69 17.98
N LEU A 337 -21.51 20.72 17.19
CA LEU A 337 -21.52 20.21 15.82
C LEU A 337 -21.36 21.30 14.73
N ARG A 338 -21.40 22.59 15.07
CA ARG A 338 -21.60 23.72 14.12
C ARG A 338 -20.93 23.57 12.74
N PRO A 339 -21.71 23.26 11.68
CA PRO A 339 -21.62 23.99 10.42
C PRO A 339 -22.49 25.26 10.55
N ASP A 340 -22.37 26.22 9.64
CA ASP A 340 -23.17 27.45 9.62
C ASP A 340 -24.69 27.17 9.50
N TYR A 341 -25.36 26.89 10.62
CA TYR A 341 -26.79 26.60 10.62
C TYR A 341 -27.61 27.87 10.29
N ASP A 342 -28.36 27.83 9.19
CA ASP A 342 -29.16 28.96 8.73
C ASP A 342 -30.43 29.15 9.59
N ILE A 343 -30.45 30.24 10.37
CA ILE A 343 -31.63 30.62 11.16
C ILE A 343 -32.71 31.16 10.22
N GLY A 344 -33.87 30.48 10.12
CA GLY A 344 -34.94 30.93 9.22
C GLY A 344 -35.93 29.89 8.73
N ALA A 345 -36.13 28.78 9.44
CA ALA A 345 -37.07 27.69 9.13
C ALA A 345 -36.73 26.78 7.94
N VAL A 346 -35.46 26.69 7.54
CA VAL A 346 -35.00 25.60 6.66
C VAL A 346 -34.78 24.35 7.53
N SER A 347 -35.26 23.19 7.07
CA SER A 347 -35.04 21.92 7.75
C SER A 347 -33.73 21.30 7.24
N GLU A 348 -32.84 20.90 8.14
CA GLU A 348 -31.57 20.24 7.83
C GLU A 348 -31.52 18.86 8.49
N THR A 349 -30.93 17.88 7.81
CA THR A 349 -30.70 16.55 8.36
C THR A 349 -29.30 16.50 8.99
N ILE A 350 -29.24 16.14 10.27
CA ILE A 350 -27.99 15.93 11.02
C ILE A 350 -27.83 14.43 11.26
N SER A 351 -26.67 13.87 10.89
CA SER A 351 -26.32 12.48 11.15
C SER A 351 -25.05 12.42 12.00
N ILE A 352 -25.14 11.75 13.15
CA ILE A 352 -24.11 11.75 14.20
C ILE A 352 -23.71 10.30 14.47
N PRO A 353 -22.45 9.93 14.25
CA PRO A 353 -21.97 8.62 14.66
C PRO A 353 -21.68 8.57 16.15
N ILE A 354 -22.73 8.42 16.94
CA ILE A 354 -22.65 8.48 18.39
C ILE A 354 -21.69 7.44 18.98
N GLY A 355 -21.57 6.27 18.36
CA GLY A 355 -20.60 5.23 18.76
C GLY A 355 -19.15 5.74 18.77
N HIS A 356 -18.78 6.56 17.79
CA HIS A 356 -17.47 7.21 17.70
C HIS A 356 -17.27 8.25 18.80
N TYR A 357 -18.27 9.12 19.04
CA TYR A 357 -18.19 10.14 20.09
C TYR A 357 -18.09 9.53 21.50
N LEU A 358 -18.74 8.39 21.73
CA LEU A 358 -18.63 7.62 22.97
C LEU A 358 -17.29 6.89 23.11
N LYS A 359 -16.48 6.82 22.04
CA LYS A 359 -15.22 6.06 21.97
C LYS A 359 -15.40 4.56 22.25
N LEU A 360 -16.48 3.97 21.74
CA LEU A 360 -16.74 2.55 21.90
C LEU A 360 -15.84 1.72 20.97
N GLY A 361 -15.14 0.73 21.54
CA GLY A 361 -14.42 -0.29 20.79
C GLY A 361 -15.32 -1.41 20.25
N ASP A 362 -14.72 -2.35 19.52
CA ASP A 362 -15.45 -3.54 19.04
C ASP A 362 -15.95 -4.40 20.21
N GLY A 363 -17.25 -4.72 20.19
CA GLY A 363 -17.93 -5.44 21.27
C GLY A 363 -18.23 -4.61 22.54
N GLU A 364 -17.80 -3.35 22.63
CA GLU A 364 -18.20 -2.45 23.72
C GLU A 364 -19.58 -1.86 23.43
N THR A 365 -20.38 -1.66 24.49
CA THR A 365 -21.72 -1.08 24.38
C THR A 365 -22.00 -0.02 25.44
N TYR A 366 -22.87 0.93 25.11
CA TYR A 366 -23.38 1.95 26.03
C TYR A 366 -24.91 1.91 26.08
N SER A 367 -25.47 1.72 27.27
CA SER A 367 -26.93 1.67 27.46
C SER A 367 -27.53 3.07 27.57
N VAL A 368 -28.61 3.31 26.81
CA VAL A 368 -29.41 4.54 26.83
C VAL A 368 -30.88 4.22 27.10
N THR A 369 -31.51 5.03 27.95
CA THR A 369 -32.91 4.87 28.37
C THR A 369 -33.71 6.17 28.28
N TYR A 370 -33.07 7.27 27.90
CA TYR A 370 -33.69 8.58 27.77
C TYR A 370 -33.23 9.30 26.51
N LEU A 371 -34.17 9.97 25.85
CA LEU A 371 -33.91 10.96 24.81
C LEU A 371 -34.16 12.34 25.40
N ALA A 372 -33.11 13.15 25.53
CA ALA A 372 -33.18 14.48 26.10
C ALA A 372 -33.08 15.57 25.03
N PHE A 373 -33.78 16.68 25.28
CA PHE A 373 -33.78 17.87 24.46
C PHE A 373 -33.49 19.08 25.35
N ILE A 374 -32.54 19.90 24.90
CA ILE A 374 -32.13 21.11 25.60
C ILE A 374 -32.30 22.29 24.67
N GLN A 375 -32.96 23.33 25.15
CA GLN A 375 -33.01 24.65 24.53
C GLN A 375 -32.78 25.66 25.65
N ASP A 376 -31.54 26.12 25.83
CA ASP A 376 -31.18 27.02 26.92
C ASP A 376 -31.31 28.48 26.47
N GLU A 377 -31.98 29.30 27.28
CA GLU A 377 -32.01 30.75 27.15
C GLU A 377 -32.12 31.33 28.57
N ASP A 378 -30.97 31.54 29.23
CA ASP A 378 -30.86 32.02 30.60
C ASP A 378 -30.33 33.46 30.73
N SER A 379 -29.67 34.02 29.69
CA SER A 379 -29.22 35.41 29.66
C SER A 379 -30.20 36.41 29.02
N GLY A 380 -31.19 35.93 28.26
CA GLY A 380 -32.22 36.73 27.59
C GLY A 380 -33.63 36.54 28.13
N ASP A 381 -34.63 36.75 27.27
CA ASP A 381 -36.02 36.39 27.59
C ASP A 381 -36.17 34.87 27.46
N LYS A 382 -36.32 34.19 28.60
CA LYS A 382 -36.48 32.72 28.70
C LYS A 382 -37.62 32.13 27.87
N GLN A 383 -38.45 32.97 27.26
CA GLN A 383 -39.57 32.58 26.41
C GLN A 383 -39.22 32.64 24.91
N THR A 384 -38.04 33.14 24.57
CA THR A 384 -37.53 33.20 23.20
C THR A 384 -36.77 31.92 22.84
N GLY A 385 -36.69 31.65 21.54
CA GLY A 385 -36.10 30.44 21.01
C GLY A 385 -37.18 29.44 20.58
N ARG A 386 -37.01 28.88 19.40
CA ARG A 386 -37.95 27.94 18.80
C ARG A 386 -37.23 26.99 17.86
N SER A 387 -37.29 25.70 18.18
CA SER A 387 -36.75 24.63 17.34
C SER A 387 -37.74 23.48 17.22
N THR A 388 -37.73 22.82 16.06
CA THR A 388 -38.46 21.58 15.82
C THR A 388 -37.48 20.49 15.40
N LEU A 389 -37.53 19.34 16.05
CA LEU A 389 -36.80 18.14 15.66
C LEU A 389 -37.78 17.08 15.17
N SER A 390 -37.47 16.40 14.07
CA SER A 390 -38.31 15.36 13.46
C SER A 390 -37.46 14.25 12.86
N ASN A 391 -38.09 13.15 12.43
CA ASN A 391 -37.41 12.02 11.79
C ASN A 391 -36.20 11.51 12.58
N ILE A 392 -36.31 11.47 13.92
CA ILE A 392 -35.25 11.01 14.80
C ILE A 392 -35.07 9.49 14.63
N LYS A 393 -33.86 9.06 14.30
CA LYS A 393 -33.48 7.66 14.09
C LYS A 393 -32.24 7.31 14.89
N ILE A 394 -32.23 6.12 15.45
CA ILE A 394 -31.07 5.46 16.02
C ILE A 394 -30.91 4.15 15.27
N TYR A 395 -29.78 3.93 14.62
CA TYR A 395 -29.56 2.70 13.86
C TYR A 395 -28.09 2.31 13.81
N GLU A 396 -27.84 1.03 13.59
CA GLU A 396 -26.52 0.54 13.24
C GLU A 396 -26.22 0.77 11.76
N ASP A 397 -25.16 1.53 11.45
CA ASP A 397 -24.76 1.77 10.07
C ASP A 397 -23.89 0.62 9.53
N PRO A 398 -24.41 -0.22 8.60
CA PRO A 398 -23.63 -1.31 8.03
C PRO A 398 -22.51 -0.83 7.09
N ALA A 399 -22.51 0.44 6.66
CA ALA A 399 -21.44 1.03 5.88
C ALA A 399 -20.17 1.27 6.71
N ARG A 400 -20.27 1.24 8.06
CA ARG A 400 -19.12 1.28 8.98
C ARG A 400 -18.45 -0.10 9.06
N VAL A 401 -17.88 -0.51 7.94
CA VAL A 401 -17.14 -1.76 7.78
C VAL A 401 -15.72 -1.56 8.33
N PRO A 402 -15.15 -2.53 9.08
CA PRO A 402 -13.75 -2.47 9.49
C PRO A 402 -12.78 -2.31 8.32
N LEU A 403 -11.71 -1.53 8.51
CA LEU A 403 -10.62 -1.44 7.56
C LEU A 403 -9.82 -2.76 7.55
N LYS A 404 -9.65 -3.35 6.38
CA LYS A 404 -8.92 -4.61 6.18
C LYS A 404 -7.46 -4.33 5.87
N VAL A 405 -6.57 -4.84 6.71
CA VAL A 405 -5.12 -4.76 6.54
C VAL A 405 -4.54 -6.17 6.40
N GLN A 406 -3.62 -6.37 5.47
CA GLN A 406 -2.87 -7.63 5.37
C GLN A 406 -1.68 -7.59 6.33
N LEU A 407 -1.74 -8.32 7.44
CA LEU A 407 -0.67 -8.40 8.44
C LEU A 407 -0.03 -9.79 8.39
N TYR A 408 1.24 -9.86 7.96
CA TYR A 408 2.04 -11.08 7.82
C TYR A 408 1.32 -12.20 7.05
N GLY A 409 0.59 -11.83 5.99
CA GLY A 409 -0.17 -12.75 5.14
C GLY A 409 -1.58 -13.10 5.64
N ALA A 410 -2.02 -12.54 6.76
CA ALA A 410 -3.37 -12.70 7.29
C ALA A 410 -4.17 -11.39 7.19
N THR A 411 -5.44 -11.47 6.78
CA THR A 411 -6.34 -10.32 6.82
C THR A 411 -6.73 -10.01 8.27
N VAL A 412 -6.42 -8.80 8.73
CA VAL A 412 -6.82 -8.24 10.04
C VAL A 412 -7.84 -7.14 9.81
N ASN A 413 -8.93 -7.17 10.59
CA ASN A 413 -9.99 -6.15 10.54
C ASN A 413 -9.75 -5.12 11.66
N LEU A 414 -9.57 -3.86 11.29
CA LEU A 414 -9.45 -2.73 12.21
C LEU A 414 -10.82 -2.07 12.36
N PRO A 415 -11.45 -2.10 13.55
CA PRO A 415 -12.73 -1.42 13.78
C PRO A 415 -12.60 0.07 13.48
N VAL A 416 -13.63 0.69 12.89
CA VAL A 416 -13.65 2.13 12.58
C VAL A 416 -13.98 2.96 13.84
N SER A 417 -13.44 2.56 14.99
CA SER A 417 -13.41 3.34 16.22
C SER A 417 -12.28 4.35 16.08
N GLN A 418 -12.57 5.50 15.48
CA GLN A 418 -11.56 6.50 15.17
C GLN A 418 -11.15 7.23 16.44
N PHE A 419 -9.87 7.22 16.76
CA PHE A 419 -9.34 7.93 17.92
C PHE A 419 -8.47 9.08 17.45
N SER A 420 -8.59 10.24 18.10
CA SER A 420 -7.74 11.38 17.78
C SER A 420 -6.26 11.05 18.00
N MET A 421 -5.43 11.48 17.07
CA MET A 421 -3.98 11.46 17.14
C MET A 421 -3.47 12.87 17.50
N ALA A 422 -2.45 12.95 18.34
CA ALA A 422 -1.85 14.22 18.74
C ALA A 422 -0.60 14.54 17.90
N SER A 423 -0.32 15.83 17.72
CA SER A 423 0.95 16.27 17.13
C SER A 423 2.15 16.04 18.06
N ALA A 424 3.36 16.25 17.55
CA ALA A 424 4.64 16.13 18.25
C ALA A 424 4.67 16.77 19.66
N ASN A 425 4.01 17.92 19.81
CA ASN A 425 4.00 18.72 21.03
C ASN A 425 2.87 18.32 22.01
N GLY A 426 2.10 17.27 21.67
CA GLY A 426 0.90 16.87 22.40
C GLY A 426 -0.30 17.79 22.17
N HIS A 427 -0.25 18.65 21.15
CA HIS A 427 -1.40 19.44 20.74
C HIS A 427 -2.33 18.57 19.89
N TRP A 428 -3.60 18.57 20.24
CA TRP A 428 -4.65 17.92 19.46
C TRP A 428 -5.01 18.82 18.29
N GLN A 429 -4.68 18.38 17.07
CA GLN A 429 -5.04 19.06 15.82
C GLN A 429 -6.33 18.51 15.21
N ASP A 430 -6.68 17.27 15.54
CA ASP A 430 -7.87 16.58 15.05
C ASP A 430 -9.15 17.40 15.25
N THR A 431 -9.96 17.52 14.20
CA THR A 431 -11.34 18.01 14.34
C THR A 431 -12.28 16.82 14.43
N ILE A 432 -13.39 17.02 15.14
CA ILE A 432 -14.48 16.04 15.20
C ILE A 432 -15.39 16.09 13.97
N GLU A 433 -15.22 17.12 13.13
CA GLU A 433 -16.05 17.44 11.96
C GLU A 433 -15.69 16.55 10.75
N HIS A 434 -14.40 16.25 10.56
CA HIS A 434 -13.95 15.35 9.50
C HIS A 434 -13.78 13.93 10.05
N LEU A 435 -14.45 12.96 9.45
CA LEU A 435 -14.39 11.55 9.83
C LEU A 435 -13.72 10.74 8.72
N MET A 436 -12.93 9.75 9.08
CA MET A 436 -12.44 8.78 8.12
C MET A 436 -13.61 7.93 7.61
N GLU A 437 -13.75 7.79 6.30
CA GLU A 437 -14.72 6.89 5.70
C GLU A 437 -14.03 5.61 5.23
N VAL A 438 -14.62 4.45 5.48
CA VAL A 438 -14.08 3.17 5.01
C VAL A 438 -14.99 2.65 3.90
N SER A 439 -14.40 2.24 2.78
CA SER A 439 -15.15 1.70 1.65
C SER A 439 -15.98 0.48 2.05
N ALA A 440 -17.08 0.23 1.35
CA ALA A 440 -18.01 -0.86 1.68
C ALA A 440 -17.36 -2.28 1.65
N ASP A 441 -16.25 -2.45 0.94
CA ASP A 441 -15.48 -3.70 0.92
C ASP A 441 -14.39 -3.76 2.01
N GLY A 442 -14.17 -2.66 2.75
CA GLY A 442 -13.18 -2.49 3.79
C GLY A 442 -11.75 -2.32 3.28
N SER A 443 -11.52 -2.09 1.98
CA SER A 443 -10.17 -2.05 1.40
C SER A 443 -9.51 -0.66 1.39
N THR A 444 -10.31 0.40 1.53
CA THR A 444 -9.86 1.80 1.42
C THR A 444 -10.36 2.60 2.61
N VAL A 445 -9.52 3.49 3.13
CA VAL A 445 -9.91 4.57 4.04
C VAL A 445 -9.73 5.92 3.34
N GLU A 446 -10.76 6.74 3.38
CA GLU A 446 -10.81 8.10 2.82
C GLU A 446 -10.76 9.13 3.94
N MET A 447 -10.10 10.25 3.66
CA MET A 447 -9.92 11.37 4.58
C MET A 447 -10.21 12.67 3.85
N ASP A 448 -11.00 13.54 4.48
CA ASP A 448 -11.26 14.92 4.06
C ASP A 448 -10.87 15.91 5.16
N GLY A 449 -10.61 17.17 4.77
CA GLY A 449 -10.30 18.26 5.68
C GLY A 449 -9.14 18.00 6.65
N ASN A 450 -9.15 18.68 7.79
CA ASN A 450 -8.11 18.55 8.81
C ASN A 450 -8.43 17.41 9.78
N ALA A 451 -7.92 16.21 9.50
CA ALA A 451 -8.21 14.99 10.26
C ALA A 451 -6.93 14.32 10.78
N TRP A 452 -6.86 14.04 12.08
CA TRP A 452 -5.70 13.40 12.72
C TRP A 452 -6.19 12.23 13.56
N LYS A 453 -6.20 11.02 13.00
CA LYS A 453 -6.90 9.88 13.59
C LYS A 453 -6.10 8.57 13.52
N TYR A 454 -6.43 7.61 14.36
CA TYR A 454 -5.88 6.26 14.29
C TYR A 454 -6.91 5.19 14.59
N LEU A 455 -6.62 3.98 14.11
CA LEU A 455 -7.35 2.75 14.38
C LEU A 455 -6.46 1.79 15.18
N GLU A 456 -7.02 1.07 16.15
CA GLU A 456 -6.26 0.11 16.96
C GLU A 456 -6.19 -1.26 16.29
N PHE A 457 -5.02 -1.90 16.38
CA PHE A 457 -4.88 -3.31 16.04
C PHE A 457 -5.50 -4.18 17.14
N PRO A 458 -6.22 -5.27 16.79
CA PRO A 458 -6.76 -6.21 17.79
C PRO A 458 -5.67 -6.84 18.67
N GLU A 459 -4.48 -7.05 18.10
CA GLU A 459 -3.30 -7.55 18.81
C GLU A 459 -2.06 -6.71 18.47
N VAL A 460 -1.22 -6.48 19.48
CA VAL A 460 0.06 -5.78 19.30
C VAL A 460 1.04 -6.68 18.55
N PHE A 461 1.69 -6.15 17.51
CA PHE A 461 2.73 -6.85 16.75
C PHE A 461 4.09 -6.13 16.83
N ASN A 462 5.17 -6.78 16.38
CA ASN A 462 6.51 -6.20 16.40
C ASN A 462 7.01 -5.90 14.99
N VAL A 463 7.42 -4.65 14.76
CA VAL A 463 8.28 -4.30 13.63
C VAL A 463 9.70 -4.79 13.92
N THR A 464 10.26 -5.53 12.96
CA THR A 464 11.62 -6.09 12.97
C THR A 464 12.41 -5.54 11.78
N GLY A 465 13.72 -5.82 11.72
CA GLY A 465 14.59 -5.39 10.60
C GLY A 465 14.01 -5.61 9.19
N PRO A 466 13.47 -6.81 8.85
CA PRO A 466 12.91 -7.08 7.53
C PRO A 466 11.47 -6.59 7.32
N THR A 467 10.84 -5.92 8.30
CA THR A 467 9.43 -5.54 8.20
C THR A 467 9.20 -4.40 7.23
N VAL A 468 8.27 -4.60 6.30
CA VAL A 468 7.86 -3.69 5.24
C VAL A 468 6.40 -3.25 5.46
N LEU A 469 6.12 -1.97 5.19
CA LEU A 469 4.78 -1.41 5.05
C LEU A 469 4.54 -1.09 3.56
N LYS A 470 3.51 -1.67 2.96
CA LYS A 470 3.09 -1.44 1.59
C LYS A 470 1.67 -0.91 1.54
N PHE A 471 1.37 0.08 0.71
CA PHE A 471 0.03 0.64 0.55
C PHE A 471 -0.09 1.43 -0.75
N THR A 472 -1.33 1.66 -1.19
CA THR A 472 -1.67 2.57 -2.27
C THR A 472 -2.22 3.86 -1.65
N PHE A 473 -1.75 5.02 -2.11
CA PHE A 473 -2.22 6.32 -1.67
C PHE A 473 -2.77 7.10 -2.87
N THR A 474 -3.98 7.64 -2.74
CA THR A 474 -4.58 8.50 -3.75
C THR A 474 -4.73 9.91 -3.19
N LEU A 475 -4.19 10.90 -3.89
CA LEU A 475 -4.37 12.31 -3.57
C LEU A 475 -5.44 12.90 -4.48
N THR A 476 -6.53 13.37 -3.86
CA THR A 476 -7.69 13.95 -4.55
C THR A 476 -7.69 15.48 -4.45
N GLU A 477 -7.35 16.02 -3.28
CA GLU A 477 -7.17 17.45 -3.06
C GLU A 477 -5.97 17.68 -2.11
N GLU A 478 -5.09 18.61 -2.45
CA GLU A 478 -3.87 18.90 -1.69
C GLU A 478 -4.15 19.57 -0.33
N ALA A 479 -3.66 18.97 0.76
CA ALA A 479 -3.55 19.58 2.08
C ALA A 479 -2.13 20.10 2.39
N GLU A 480 -1.87 20.58 3.61
CA GLU A 480 -0.51 20.95 4.04
C GLU A 480 0.40 19.74 4.24
N GLY A 481 -0.15 18.62 4.72
CA GLY A 481 0.56 17.36 4.87
C GLY A 481 -0.37 16.14 4.98
N HIS A 482 0.07 15.01 4.43
CA HIS A 482 -0.57 13.70 4.56
C HIS A 482 0.44 12.69 5.14
N THR A 483 0.04 11.93 6.17
CA THR A 483 0.95 11.03 6.91
C THR A 483 0.27 9.71 7.22
N ILE A 484 1.05 8.62 7.20
CA ILE A 484 0.67 7.30 7.76
C ILE A 484 1.62 6.92 8.90
N CYS A 485 1.11 6.26 9.95
CA CYS A 485 1.83 5.98 11.19
C CYS A 485 1.64 4.56 11.70
N LEU A 486 2.70 3.95 12.24
CA LEU A 486 2.68 2.68 12.98
C LEU A 486 2.89 2.91 14.48
N LEU A 487 1.81 3.33 15.16
CA LEU A 487 1.83 3.89 16.51
C LEU A 487 2.12 2.84 17.60
N PRO A 488 2.87 3.19 18.66
CA PRO A 488 3.08 2.30 19.80
C PRO A 488 1.79 2.04 20.58
N PRO A 489 1.68 0.91 21.30
CA PRO A 489 0.55 0.68 22.19
C PRO A 489 0.50 1.75 23.30
N GLY A 490 -0.61 2.48 23.38
CA GLY A 490 -0.84 3.50 24.41
C GLY A 490 -0.16 4.86 24.19
N ASP A 491 0.49 5.09 23.05
CA ASP A 491 1.06 6.40 22.69
C ASP A 491 0.63 6.77 21.26
N HIS A 492 -0.15 7.83 21.13
CA HIS A 492 -0.86 8.21 19.90
C HIS A 492 -0.39 9.59 19.39
N ARG A 493 0.93 9.81 19.44
CA ARG A 493 1.57 11.02 18.94
C ARG A 493 2.21 10.74 17.58
N SER A 494 2.00 11.62 16.61
CA SER A 494 2.55 11.50 15.25
C SER A 494 4.08 11.62 15.18
N ASN A 495 4.72 12.17 16.21
CA ASN A 495 6.17 12.36 16.22
C ASN A 495 6.74 12.00 17.57
N THR A 496 7.04 10.72 17.71
CA THR A 496 7.86 10.20 18.80
C THR A 496 9.32 10.10 18.30
N LEU A 497 10.28 9.89 19.21
CA LEU A 497 11.66 9.57 18.80
C LEU A 497 11.76 8.26 17.97
N ARG A 498 10.65 7.52 17.83
CA ARG A 498 10.56 6.23 17.17
C ARG A 498 10.48 6.31 15.65
N LYS A 499 10.38 7.47 14.99
CA LYS A 499 10.38 7.59 13.51
C LYS A 499 9.41 6.61 12.81
N ASP A 500 8.22 6.46 13.38
CA ASP A 500 7.19 5.50 13.00
C ASP A 500 6.04 6.12 12.18
N CYS A 501 6.18 7.39 11.81
CA CYS A 501 5.27 8.11 10.92
C CYS A 501 6.00 8.59 9.66
N PHE A 502 5.31 8.54 8.52
CA PHE A 502 5.84 8.76 7.18
C PHE A 502 5.01 9.82 6.46
N ASN A 503 5.64 10.91 6.03
CA ASN A 503 4.98 11.97 5.26
C ASN A 503 4.97 11.62 3.78
N ILE A 504 3.80 11.75 3.17
CA ILE A 504 3.48 11.16 1.87
C ILE A 504 3.28 12.24 0.81
N ALA A 505 2.55 13.30 1.13
CA ALA A 505 2.25 14.42 0.22
C ALA A 505 1.95 15.70 1.03
N GLY A 506 1.96 16.87 0.38
CA GLY A 506 1.48 18.14 0.96
C GLY A 506 2.27 19.38 0.56
N LYS A 507 1.75 20.58 0.90
CA LYS A 507 2.36 21.88 0.55
C LYS A 507 3.43 22.38 1.55
N ASP A 508 3.32 22.02 2.83
CA ASP A 508 4.25 22.44 3.89
C ASP A 508 5.11 21.27 4.42
N VAL A 509 5.23 20.21 3.63
CA VAL A 509 6.27 19.18 3.84
C VAL A 509 7.63 19.73 3.42
N SER A 510 8.10 20.76 4.13
CA SER A 510 9.49 21.22 4.04
C SER A 510 10.42 20.12 4.60
N ALA A 511 11.63 20.04 4.05
CA ALA A 511 12.72 19.16 4.49
C ALA A 511 13.18 19.34 5.96
N SER A 512 12.42 20.10 6.76
CA SER A 512 12.62 20.33 8.18
C SER A 512 11.76 19.46 9.10
N SER A 513 10.75 18.75 8.58
CA SER A 513 10.02 17.74 9.36
C SER A 513 10.92 16.51 9.57
N ARG A 514 10.93 15.97 10.78
CA ARG A 514 11.79 14.83 11.18
C ARG A 514 11.31 13.47 10.63
N GLU A 515 10.34 13.51 9.72
CA GLU A 515 9.62 12.36 9.18
C GLU A 515 10.13 12.06 7.76
N PRO A 516 10.26 10.78 7.36
CA PRO A 516 10.74 10.42 6.03
C PRO A 516 9.82 11.00 4.94
N TYR A 517 10.41 11.65 3.92
CA TYR A 517 9.73 12.30 2.80
C TYR A 517 9.68 11.39 1.57
N MET A 518 8.51 11.30 0.92
CA MET A 518 8.25 10.51 -0.28
C MET A 518 7.94 11.47 -1.46
N THR A 519 8.67 11.37 -2.59
CA THR A 519 8.70 12.41 -3.66
C THR A 519 7.60 12.31 -4.73
N GLU A 520 7.16 13.49 -5.18
CA GLU A 520 6.13 13.81 -6.17
C GLU A 520 6.41 13.45 -7.64
N THR A 521 5.35 13.37 -8.44
CA THR A 521 5.35 13.75 -9.87
C THR A 521 3.94 14.19 -10.26
N GLU A 522 3.80 15.43 -10.78
CA GLU A 522 2.54 15.99 -11.28
C GLU A 522 2.03 15.23 -12.53
N VAL A 523 0.75 14.81 -12.53
CA VAL A 523 -0.10 14.69 -13.72
C VAL A 523 -1.59 14.84 -13.36
N ASP A 524 -2.28 15.77 -14.05
CA ASP A 524 -3.73 15.88 -14.34
C ASP A 524 -4.74 14.96 -13.60
N GLY A 525 -5.35 15.48 -12.51
CA GLY A 525 -6.75 15.20 -12.12
C GLY A 525 -7.02 14.23 -10.98
N GLU A 526 -6.19 13.21 -10.74
CA GLU A 526 -6.26 12.29 -9.58
C GLU A 526 -4.93 11.53 -9.50
N LEU A 527 -4.20 11.61 -8.39
CA LEU A 527 -2.83 11.09 -8.30
C LEU A 527 -2.79 9.83 -7.45
N VAL A 528 -2.49 8.67 -8.07
CA VAL A 528 -2.36 7.38 -7.37
C VAL A 528 -0.88 6.98 -7.26
N TYR A 529 -0.47 6.63 -6.05
CA TYR A 529 0.89 6.24 -5.70
C TYR A 529 0.90 4.86 -5.06
N GLU A 530 1.87 4.02 -5.42
CA GLU A 530 2.18 2.80 -4.69
C GLU A 530 3.42 3.04 -3.83
N TYR A 531 3.30 2.68 -2.55
CA TYR A 531 4.36 2.80 -1.58
C TYR A 531 4.73 1.44 -1.02
N GLU A 532 6.01 1.20 -0.89
CA GLU A 532 6.59 0.05 -0.21
C GLU A 532 7.76 0.59 0.62
N VAL A 533 7.79 0.35 1.92
CA VAL A 533 8.74 0.99 2.84
C VAL A 533 9.29 -0.05 3.80
N LEU A 534 10.61 -0.26 3.79
CA LEU A 534 11.28 -1.09 4.79
C LEU A 534 11.32 -0.35 6.14
N VAL A 535 10.20 -0.38 6.86
CA VAL A 535 10.00 0.34 8.12
C VAL A 535 10.96 -0.13 9.22
N GLY A 536 11.45 -1.37 9.14
CA GLY A 536 12.48 -1.92 10.02
C GLY A 536 13.81 -1.13 10.02
N GLN A 537 14.16 -0.47 8.92
CA GLN A 537 15.31 0.46 8.86
C GLN A 537 15.09 1.76 9.64
N LYS A 538 13.83 2.16 9.84
CA LYS A 538 13.50 3.41 10.53
C LYS A 538 13.33 3.17 12.02
N PHE A 539 12.68 2.06 12.39
CA PHE A 539 12.46 1.70 13.78
C PHE A 539 12.19 0.20 13.97
N ILE A 540 12.40 -0.26 15.20
CA ILE A 540 12.07 -1.61 15.67
C ILE A 540 11.25 -1.46 16.95
N GLY A 541 10.19 -2.25 17.10
CA GLY A 541 9.38 -2.27 18.34
C GLY A 541 7.89 -2.53 18.13
N GLN A 542 7.12 -2.46 19.22
CA GLN A 542 5.71 -2.83 19.29
C GLN A 542 4.77 -1.81 18.64
N VAL A 543 3.88 -2.25 17.75
CA VAL A 543 2.83 -1.44 17.12
C VAL A 543 1.47 -1.87 17.65
N GLY A 544 0.67 -0.90 18.10
CA GLY A 544 -0.69 -1.10 18.59
C GLY A 544 -1.75 -0.31 17.80
N GLY A 545 -1.36 0.64 16.95
CA GLY A 545 -2.31 1.40 16.13
C GLY A 545 -1.77 1.78 14.76
N LEU A 546 -2.69 1.94 13.80
CA LEU A 546 -2.45 2.49 12.47
C LEU A 546 -3.02 3.92 12.42
N GLY A 547 -2.14 4.91 12.35
CA GLY A 547 -2.51 6.31 12.34
C GLY A 547 -2.49 6.91 10.94
N PHE A 548 -3.36 7.88 10.72
CA PHE A 548 -3.45 8.70 9.52
C PHE A 548 -3.62 10.16 9.94
N SER A 549 -2.86 11.07 9.34
CA SER A 549 -3.10 12.51 9.49
C SER A 549 -3.13 13.22 8.16
N GLN A 550 -4.07 14.14 8.07
CA GLN A 550 -4.18 15.17 7.07
C GLN A 550 -4.17 16.51 7.82
N ASP A 551 -3.08 17.26 7.67
CA ASP A 551 -2.85 18.53 8.35
C ASP A 551 -3.20 19.68 7.42
N ASN A 552 -3.98 20.64 7.92
CA ASN A 552 -4.50 21.72 7.09
C ASN A 552 -4.84 23.00 7.88
N ASP A 553 -4.08 23.31 8.93
CA ASP A 553 -4.36 24.41 9.86
C ASP A 553 -3.48 25.67 9.68
N GLY A 554 -2.56 25.65 8.71
CA GLY A 554 -1.57 26.68 8.48
C GLY A 554 -1.91 27.71 7.39
N ILE A 555 -0.87 28.43 6.96
CA ILE A 555 -0.97 29.64 6.13
C ILE A 555 -1.33 29.31 4.67
N TYR A 556 -1.02 28.10 4.20
CA TYR A 556 -1.12 27.76 2.77
C TYR A 556 -2.57 27.52 2.32
N THR A 557 -3.46 27.19 3.24
CA THR A 557 -4.91 27.04 3.01
C THR A 557 -5.72 28.23 3.56
N ASN A 558 -5.05 29.33 3.93
CA ASN A 558 -5.65 30.44 4.70
C ASN A 558 -6.27 29.99 6.05
N GLY A 559 -5.84 28.85 6.60
CA GLY A 559 -6.40 28.26 7.81
C GLY A 559 -7.77 27.61 7.59
N ASP A 560 -8.13 27.30 6.35
CA ASP A 560 -9.36 26.60 6.00
C ASP A 560 -9.22 25.10 6.30
N LYS A 561 -9.82 24.65 7.41
CA LYS A 561 -9.73 23.27 7.87
C LYS A 561 -10.56 22.29 7.06
N ASP A 562 -11.44 22.78 6.17
CA ASP A 562 -12.35 21.92 5.39
C ASP A 562 -11.74 21.45 4.06
N THR A 563 -10.53 21.91 3.71
CA THR A 563 -9.87 21.58 2.44
C THR A 563 -8.89 20.42 2.55
N GLY A 564 -8.71 19.69 1.45
CA GLY A 564 -7.83 18.53 1.35
C GLY A 564 -8.59 17.22 1.33
N ALA A 565 -8.14 16.27 0.51
CA ALA A 565 -8.79 14.97 0.38
C ALA A 565 -7.80 13.91 -0.10
N SER A 566 -7.77 12.76 0.57
CA SER A 566 -6.89 11.64 0.21
C SER A 566 -7.48 10.28 0.61
N SER A 567 -6.96 9.21 0.03
CA SER A 567 -7.32 7.85 0.43
C SER A 567 -6.12 6.91 0.50
N TYR A 568 -6.24 5.90 1.36
CA TYR A 568 -5.24 4.85 1.57
C TYR A 568 -5.91 3.49 1.36
N SER A 569 -5.31 2.65 0.51
CA SER A 569 -5.83 1.32 0.21
C SER A 569 -4.72 0.28 0.11
N ASN A 570 -5.10 -1.01 -0.01
CA ASN A 570 -4.16 -2.13 -0.18
C ASN A 570 -3.04 -2.16 0.88
N ILE A 571 -3.36 -1.82 2.13
CA ILE A 571 -2.38 -1.74 3.21
C ILE A 571 -1.91 -3.14 3.60
N GLN A 572 -0.60 -3.38 3.52
CA GLN A 572 0.05 -4.64 3.85
C GLN A 572 1.28 -4.41 4.73
N ILE A 573 1.48 -5.26 5.71
CA ILE A 573 2.66 -5.31 6.56
C ILE A 573 3.19 -6.73 6.52
N TYR A 574 4.43 -6.92 6.05
CA TYR A 574 5.05 -8.24 5.92
C TYR A 574 6.54 -8.19 6.20
N ASN A 575 7.19 -9.35 6.29
CA ASN A 575 8.64 -9.43 6.37
C ASN A 575 9.20 -9.87 5.01
N LEU A 576 10.32 -9.28 4.61
CA LEU A 576 11.08 -9.75 3.46
C LEU A 576 11.69 -11.14 3.73
N PRO A 577 11.81 -12.02 2.72
CA PRO A 577 12.47 -13.32 2.87
C PRO A 577 13.95 -13.15 3.17
N ASP A 578 14.49 -13.95 4.09
CA ASP A 578 15.92 -13.98 4.40
C ASP A 578 16.75 -14.43 3.18
N VAL A 579 17.99 -13.95 3.08
CA VAL A 579 18.95 -14.46 2.09
C VAL A 579 19.52 -15.77 2.61
N ILE A 580 19.42 -16.83 1.80
CA ILE A 580 19.94 -18.15 2.15
C ILE A 580 21.33 -18.32 1.53
N VAL A 581 22.33 -18.43 2.39
CA VAL A 581 23.69 -18.84 2.01
C VAL A 581 23.92 -20.27 2.44
N SER A 582 24.43 -21.13 1.56
CA SER A 582 24.80 -22.50 1.95
C SER A 582 26.19 -22.50 2.60
N LEU A 583 26.28 -22.72 3.90
CA LEU A 583 27.53 -22.87 4.65
C LEU A 583 27.79 -24.36 4.92
N ASP A 584 28.80 -24.94 4.29
CA ASP A 584 29.15 -26.37 4.39
C ASP A 584 27.95 -27.32 4.16
N GLY A 585 27.06 -26.92 3.24
CA GLY A 585 25.86 -27.68 2.88
C GLY A 585 24.64 -27.45 3.78
N ALA A 586 24.75 -26.65 4.85
CA ALA A 586 23.63 -26.20 5.67
C ALA A 586 23.14 -24.81 5.24
N ASP A 587 21.83 -24.56 5.33
CA ASP A 587 21.27 -23.23 5.05
C ASP A 587 21.55 -22.28 6.22
N LEU A 588 22.32 -21.22 5.96
CA LEU A 588 22.52 -20.07 6.83
C LEU A 588 21.56 -18.96 6.38
N ALA A 589 20.56 -18.66 7.21
CA ALA A 589 19.65 -17.53 6.98
C ALA A 589 20.34 -16.22 7.38
N VAL A 590 20.58 -15.36 6.41
CA VAL A 590 21.04 -13.99 6.59
C VAL A 590 19.80 -13.09 6.58
N PRO A 591 19.45 -12.45 7.71
CA PRO A 591 18.26 -11.60 7.81
C PRO A 591 18.20 -10.58 6.68
N ASN A 592 17.03 -10.44 6.06
CA ASN A 592 16.82 -9.42 5.03
C ASN A 592 16.60 -8.03 5.63
N PHE A 593 17.60 -7.60 6.41
CA PHE A 593 17.68 -6.29 7.00
C PHE A 593 18.64 -5.45 6.18
N GLN A 594 18.18 -5.01 5.02
CA GLN A 594 19.03 -4.25 4.10
C GLN A 594 19.43 -2.93 4.75
N HIS A 595 20.68 -2.52 4.60
CA HIS A 595 21.18 -1.22 5.00
C HIS A 595 21.98 -0.61 3.86
N SER A 596 22.04 0.72 3.77
CA SER A 596 22.91 1.40 2.80
C SER A 596 24.38 1.18 3.15
N TYR A 597 25.17 0.78 2.17
CA TYR A 597 26.61 0.58 2.28
C TYR A 597 27.39 1.84 1.85
N GLU A 598 28.48 2.18 2.55
CA GLU A 598 29.38 3.32 2.33
C GLU A 598 28.79 4.74 2.50
N SER A 599 27.61 5.05 1.94
CA SER A 599 26.80 6.24 2.27
C SER A 599 25.42 6.21 1.60
N THR A 600 24.44 6.94 2.17
CA THR A 600 23.10 7.10 1.57
C THR A 600 23.10 7.87 0.24
N ASN A 601 24.22 8.50 -0.16
CA ASN A 601 24.29 9.31 -1.38
C ASN A 601 24.55 8.45 -2.63
N GLN A 602 25.09 7.24 -2.46
CA GLN A 602 25.26 6.29 -3.54
C GLN A 602 23.93 5.62 -3.88
N ASP A 603 23.16 5.23 -2.85
CA ASP A 603 21.75 4.84 -2.96
C ASP A 603 20.84 6.04 -3.32
N ASN A 604 20.82 6.50 -4.57
CA ASN A 604 19.96 7.63 -4.96
C ASN A 604 18.73 7.16 -5.76
N ARG A 605 17.66 6.90 -5.01
CA ARG A 605 16.40 7.62 -5.20
C ARG A 605 15.87 8.03 -3.81
N PRO A 606 15.34 9.26 -3.64
CA PRO A 606 14.48 9.54 -2.49
C PRO A 606 13.37 8.49 -2.44
N PHE A 607 12.90 8.17 -1.24
CA PHE A 607 12.08 7.01 -0.88
C PHE A 607 10.75 6.83 -1.65
N GLY A 608 10.43 7.58 -2.71
CA GLY A 608 9.07 7.89 -3.12
C GLY A 608 8.32 6.99 -4.11
N LYS A 609 8.81 5.85 -4.63
CA LYS A 609 8.00 5.06 -5.60
C LYS A 609 8.06 3.54 -5.47
N VAL A 610 9.23 3.00 -5.19
CA VAL A 610 9.48 1.62 -4.74
C VAL A 610 10.85 1.75 -4.07
N PRO A 611 11.07 1.22 -2.86
CA PRO A 611 12.37 1.33 -2.24
C PRO A 611 13.32 0.51 -3.12
N ASN A 612 14.48 1.10 -3.48
CA ASN A 612 15.55 0.36 -4.16
C ASN A 612 16.13 -0.66 -3.17
N LEU A 613 15.37 -1.73 -2.97
CA LEU A 613 15.72 -2.91 -2.20
C LEU A 613 16.19 -3.96 -3.19
N VAL A 614 17.13 -4.76 -2.74
CA VAL A 614 17.44 -6.04 -3.36
C VAL A 614 16.20 -6.91 -3.23
N ASP A 615 15.67 -7.38 -4.35
CA ASP A 615 14.55 -8.32 -4.35
C ASP A 615 15.12 -9.72 -4.07
N VAL A 616 14.66 -10.33 -2.98
CA VAL A 616 15.11 -11.66 -2.55
C VAL A 616 13.98 -12.64 -2.83
N SER A 617 14.30 -13.69 -3.59
CA SER A 617 13.32 -14.72 -3.96
C SER A 617 12.67 -15.35 -2.72
N ALA A 618 11.48 -15.93 -2.89
CA ALA A 618 10.73 -16.53 -1.77
C ALA A 618 11.48 -17.68 -1.07
N ASP A 619 12.41 -18.36 -1.77
CA ASP A 619 13.30 -19.38 -1.21
C ASP A 619 14.62 -18.81 -0.66
N GLY A 620 14.83 -17.50 -0.80
CA GLY A 620 15.99 -16.75 -0.33
C GLY A 620 17.27 -16.95 -1.14
N ARG A 621 17.23 -17.73 -2.23
CA ARG A 621 18.44 -18.17 -2.96
C ARG A 621 18.85 -17.29 -4.13
N THR A 622 18.02 -16.32 -4.52
CA THR A 622 18.30 -15.39 -5.62
C THR A 622 18.08 -13.95 -5.15
N LEU A 623 19.08 -13.12 -5.37
CA LEU A 623 19.07 -11.68 -5.15
C LEU A 623 18.98 -11.01 -6.52
N THR A 624 17.99 -10.15 -6.71
CA THR A 624 17.83 -9.34 -7.93
C THR A 624 18.04 -7.87 -7.59
N LEU A 625 18.99 -7.25 -8.29
CA LEU A 625 19.30 -5.83 -8.17
C LEU A 625 18.79 -5.11 -9.43
N ASN A 626 18.14 -3.95 -9.25
CA ASN A 626 17.61 -3.12 -10.33
C ASN A 626 17.99 -1.65 -10.07
N GLY A 627 18.66 -0.99 -11.02
CA GLY A 627 19.19 0.36 -10.85
C GLY A 627 20.31 0.46 -9.81
N ASN A 628 20.59 1.66 -9.32
CA ASN A 628 21.65 1.89 -8.34
C ASN A 628 21.29 1.31 -6.97
N ILE A 629 22.09 0.35 -6.50
CA ILE A 629 21.89 -0.36 -5.23
C ILE A 629 23.24 -0.61 -4.56
N TRP A 630 23.42 -0.06 -3.37
CA TRP A 630 24.58 -0.27 -2.51
C TRP A 630 24.10 -0.77 -1.15
N ARG A 631 23.90 -2.09 -1.02
CA ARG A 631 23.24 -2.68 0.16
C ARG A 631 24.07 -3.75 0.84
N TYR A 632 24.03 -3.73 2.16
CA TYR A 632 24.53 -4.83 2.98
C TYR A 632 23.42 -5.49 3.79
N PHE A 633 23.63 -6.78 4.05
CA PHE A 633 22.79 -7.66 4.86
C PHE A 633 23.61 -8.13 6.07
N PRO A 634 23.24 -7.73 7.29
CA PRO A 634 23.96 -8.13 8.49
C PRO A 634 23.64 -9.58 8.83
N LEU A 635 24.67 -10.36 9.14
CA LEU A 635 24.53 -11.69 9.69
C LEU A 635 23.96 -11.59 11.12
N ALA A 636 23.07 -12.52 11.48
CA ALA A 636 22.53 -12.59 12.84
C ALA A 636 23.64 -12.82 13.88
N GLU A 637 24.63 -13.64 13.52
CA GLU A 637 25.84 -13.89 14.30
C GLU A 637 27.04 -13.79 13.35
N PRO A 638 28.01 -12.89 13.61
CA PRO A 638 29.24 -12.81 12.83
C PRO A 638 30.04 -14.11 12.84
N ILE A 639 30.68 -14.44 11.71
CA ILE A 639 31.50 -15.66 11.58
C ILE A 639 32.98 -15.26 11.59
N ASP A 640 33.71 -15.69 12.60
CA ASP A 640 35.14 -15.40 12.77
C ASP A 640 36.00 -16.08 11.68
N ALA A 641 37.04 -15.40 11.21
CA ALA A 641 37.92 -15.92 10.16
C ALA A 641 38.65 -17.21 10.53
N ASP A 642 39.00 -17.42 11.80
CA ASP A 642 39.60 -18.68 12.25
C ASP A 642 38.62 -19.86 12.09
N SER A 643 37.31 -19.58 12.15
CA SER A 643 36.26 -20.58 11.94
C SER A 643 36.08 -20.90 10.45
N LEU A 644 36.32 -19.93 9.56
CA LEU A 644 36.20 -20.10 8.12
C LEU A 644 37.44 -20.74 7.49
N GLY A 645 38.65 -20.48 8.01
CA GLY A 645 39.90 -21.05 7.47
C GLY A 645 40.18 -20.63 6.03
N ASP A 646 40.67 -21.56 5.19
CA ASP A 646 40.81 -21.35 3.74
C ASP A 646 39.51 -21.76 3.04
N PHE A 647 38.53 -20.84 3.07
CA PHE A 647 37.20 -21.10 2.53
C PHE A 647 37.08 -20.69 1.06
N VAL A 648 36.20 -21.41 0.37
CA VAL A 648 35.80 -21.15 -1.01
C VAL A 648 34.39 -20.60 -1.03
N VAL A 649 34.19 -19.54 -1.79
CA VAL A 649 32.88 -18.99 -2.10
C VAL A 649 32.55 -19.30 -3.55
N SER A 650 31.35 -19.83 -3.79
CA SER A 650 30.79 -19.95 -5.12
C SER A 650 29.38 -19.39 -5.20
N PHE A 651 29.03 -18.85 -6.36
CA PHE A 651 27.71 -18.29 -6.64
C PHE A 651 27.51 -18.19 -8.16
N ASP A 652 26.26 -18.09 -8.57
CA ASP A 652 25.89 -17.83 -9.95
C ASP A 652 25.61 -16.33 -10.10
N TYR A 653 26.02 -15.78 -11.23
CA TYR A 653 25.83 -14.37 -11.56
C TYR A 653 25.36 -14.23 -13.00
N THR A 654 24.35 -13.40 -13.19
CA THR A 654 23.78 -13.11 -14.51
C THR A 654 23.59 -11.60 -14.65
N PRO A 655 24.34 -10.92 -15.53
CA PRO A 655 24.05 -9.55 -15.90
C PRO A 655 22.87 -9.52 -16.87
N ILE A 656 21.75 -8.93 -16.48
CA ILE A 656 20.56 -8.78 -17.34
C ILE A 656 20.66 -7.47 -18.15
N GLU A 657 21.12 -6.41 -17.49
CA GLU A 657 21.44 -5.12 -18.07
C GLU A 657 22.70 -4.61 -17.38
N PHE A 658 23.69 -4.15 -18.15
CA PHE A 658 24.94 -3.68 -17.55
C PHE A 658 24.74 -2.35 -16.84
N GLY A 659 25.15 -2.27 -15.57
CA GLY A 659 25.53 -1.02 -14.91
C GLY A 659 26.99 -0.66 -15.21
N GLN A 660 27.50 0.37 -14.54
CA GLN A 660 28.93 0.69 -14.53
C GLN A 660 29.71 -0.35 -13.73
N HIS A 661 29.30 -0.65 -12.49
CA HIS A 661 30.01 -1.60 -11.61
C HIS A 661 29.06 -2.58 -10.93
N HIS A 662 29.38 -3.87 -10.98
CA HIS A 662 28.67 -4.90 -10.23
C HIS A 662 29.66 -5.60 -9.28
N ALA A 663 29.33 -5.71 -7.99
CA ALA A 663 30.18 -6.39 -7.04
C ALA A 663 29.40 -7.14 -5.95
N ILE A 664 30.06 -8.15 -5.37
CA ILE A 664 29.65 -8.83 -4.15
C ILE A 664 30.79 -8.77 -3.14
N CYS A 665 30.50 -8.49 -1.87
CA CYS A 665 31.50 -8.42 -0.82
C CYS A 665 31.13 -9.23 0.42
N PHE A 666 32.17 -9.67 1.12
CA PHE A 666 32.09 -10.34 2.41
C PHE A 666 32.81 -9.43 3.40
N GLU A 667 32.04 -8.65 4.16
CA GLU A 667 32.55 -7.49 4.91
C GLU A 667 32.51 -7.66 6.42
N ASP A 668 33.40 -6.95 7.12
CA ASP A 668 33.46 -6.80 8.59
C ASP A 668 32.96 -5.43 9.08
N ASN A 669 32.74 -4.49 8.14
CA ASN A 669 32.31 -3.14 8.42
C ASN A 669 31.30 -2.64 7.37
N GLU A 670 30.94 -1.35 7.42
CA GLU A 670 29.87 -0.75 6.62
C GLU A 670 30.39 0.21 5.52
N ARG A 671 31.69 0.16 5.20
CA ARG A 671 32.35 1.10 4.28
C ARG A 671 33.24 0.37 3.29
N ILE A 672 33.17 0.77 2.03
CA ILE A 672 34.13 0.29 1.04
C ILE A 672 35.51 0.88 1.35
N GLY A 673 36.50 0.01 1.55
CA GLY A 673 37.90 0.41 1.66
C GLY A 673 38.22 1.52 2.68
N ASP A 674 37.66 1.49 3.91
CA ASP A 674 37.84 2.59 4.87
C ASP A 674 39.31 2.90 5.19
N HIS A 675 39.73 4.04 4.62
CA HIS A 675 41.02 4.68 4.80
C HIS A 675 41.05 5.43 6.15
N ASP A 676 41.00 4.69 7.26
CA ASP A 676 41.23 5.24 8.61
C ASP A 676 42.69 5.75 8.71
N ASN A 677 42.88 6.99 8.26
CA ASN A 677 44.12 7.72 8.11
C ASN A 677 45.07 7.19 7.01
N PRO A 678 45.23 7.91 5.88
CA PRO A 678 46.15 7.58 4.79
C PRO A 678 47.63 7.46 5.20
N SER A 679 47.99 8.01 6.36
CA SER A 679 49.34 7.86 6.93
C SER A 679 49.54 6.57 7.77
N ARG A 680 48.51 5.73 7.92
CA ARG A 680 48.53 4.51 8.76
C ARG A 680 48.07 3.21 8.07
N ASN A 681 47.30 3.24 6.98
CA ASN A 681 46.79 2.01 6.38
C ASN A 681 46.87 2.00 4.83
N LEU A 682 48.02 1.56 4.31
CA LEU A 682 48.22 1.18 2.89
C LEU A 682 47.77 -0.28 2.62
N LEU A 683 46.92 -0.85 3.49
CA LEU A 683 46.72 -2.30 3.64
C LEU A 683 45.26 -2.68 3.97
N ASP A 684 44.26 -1.93 3.51
CA ASP A 684 42.88 -2.42 3.61
C ASP A 684 42.68 -3.58 2.62
N PRO A 685 42.39 -4.81 3.09
CA PRO A 685 42.31 -5.98 2.21
C PRO A 685 41.12 -5.90 1.25
N LYS A 686 41.35 -6.34 0.01
CA LYS A 686 40.31 -6.60 -0.98
C LYS A 686 39.31 -7.60 -0.38
N ARG A 687 38.05 -7.20 -0.20
CA ARG A 687 36.96 -8.04 0.34
C ARG A 687 35.73 -8.10 -0.56
N CYS A 688 35.84 -7.41 -1.69
CA CYS A 688 34.84 -7.33 -2.73
C CYS A 688 35.37 -7.98 -4.01
N MET A 689 34.51 -8.76 -4.66
CA MET A 689 34.73 -9.30 -5.98
C MET A 689 33.97 -8.45 -7.00
N MET A 690 34.69 -7.93 -7.99
CA MET A 690 34.13 -7.23 -9.14
C MET A 690 33.63 -8.26 -10.15
N LEU A 691 32.34 -8.18 -10.49
CA LEU A 691 31.63 -9.08 -11.39
C LEU A 691 31.42 -8.48 -12.78
N ASN A 692 31.40 -7.16 -12.85
CA ASN A 692 31.37 -6.39 -14.09
C ASN A 692 31.93 -4.99 -13.84
N ASP A 693 32.73 -4.51 -14.78
CA ASP A 693 33.38 -3.20 -14.73
C ASP A 693 33.39 -2.61 -16.14
N ASN A 694 32.68 -1.50 -16.32
CA ASN A 694 32.62 -0.73 -17.56
C ASN A 694 33.40 0.60 -17.48
N GLU A 695 34.12 0.87 -16.38
CA GLU A 695 35.01 2.03 -16.23
C GLU A 695 36.42 1.61 -15.74
N ASP A 696 37.42 2.51 -15.83
CA ASP A 696 38.76 2.24 -15.30
C ASP A 696 38.77 2.46 -13.76
N VAL A 697 38.22 1.53 -12.99
CA VAL A 697 38.25 1.59 -11.52
C VAL A 697 39.66 1.23 -11.02
N SER A 698 40.12 1.90 -9.95
CA SER A 698 41.46 1.65 -9.43
C SER A 698 41.62 0.20 -8.93
N ASN A 699 42.60 -0.52 -9.48
CA ASN A 699 42.94 -1.93 -9.24
C ASN A 699 43.19 -2.37 -7.77
N GLU A 700 43.10 -1.47 -6.81
CA GLU A 700 43.57 -1.68 -5.43
C GLU A 700 42.49 -2.24 -4.49
N ILE A 701 41.20 -2.06 -4.77
CA ILE A 701 40.10 -2.39 -3.82
C ILE A 701 39.39 -3.72 -4.15
N TYR A 702 39.28 -4.08 -5.44
CA TYR A 702 38.52 -5.26 -5.88
C TYR A 702 39.40 -6.41 -6.37
N ILE A 703 38.88 -7.63 -6.27
CA ILE A 703 39.35 -8.78 -7.05
C ILE A 703 38.52 -8.83 -8.33
N TYR A 704 39.20 -8.78 -9.49
CA TYR A 704 38.54 -8.87 -10.78
C TYR A 704 38.14 -10.31 -11.08
N GLY A 705 36.84 -10.56 -11.21
CA GLY A 705 36.28 -11.77 -11.77
C GLY A 705 36.31 -11.77 -13.30
N PHE A 706 35.94 -12.91 -13.88
CA PHE A 706 35.51 -13.00 -15.27
C PHE A 706 34.33 -12.05 -15.54
N GLN A 707 34.13 -11.58 -16.77
CA GLN A 707 32.98 -10.74 -17.11
C GLN A 707 32.11 -11.48 -18.15
N PRO A 708 30.97 -12.07 -17.74
CA PRO A 708 30.07 -12.73 -18.68
C PRO A 708 29.32 -11.75 -19.57
N ARG A 709 28.83 -12.25 -20.72
CA ARG A 709 27.98 -11.47 -21.62
C ARG A 709 26.61 -11.23 -20.99
N LEU A 710 25.85 -10.26 -21.52
CA LEU A 710 24.46 -10.06 -21.09
C LEU A 710 23.65 -11.34 -21.25
N MET A 711 22.81 -11.62 -20.25
CA MET A 711 21.96 -12.81 -20.11
C MET A 711 22.72 -14.13 -19.95
N GLU A 712 24.04 -14.12 -19.96
CA GLU A 712 24.87 -15.30 -19.71
C GLU A 712 25.04 -15.49 -18.20
N THR A 713 24.73 -16.68 -17.71
CA THR A 713 24.95 -17.02 -16.30
C THR A 713 26.34 -17.62 -16.14
N HIS A 714 27.15 -17.02 -15.26
CA HIS A 714 28.48 -17.50 -14.95
C HIS A 714 28.56 -18.01 -13.51
N ARG A 715 29.19 -19.19 -13.35
CA ARG A 715 29.47 -19.79 -12.04
C ARG A 715 30.85 -19.32 -11.56
N TYR A 716 30.88 -18.48 -10.53
CA TYR A 716 32.14 -18.12 -9.88
C TYR A 716 32.49 -19.14 -8.79
N ALA A 717 33.78 -19.40 -8.62
CA ALA A 717 34.29 -20.20 -7.51
C ALA A 717 35.69 -19.74 -7.12
N ILE A 718 35.80 -19.08 -5.97
CA ILE A 718 37.02 -18.43 -5.52
C ILE A 718 37.37 -18.82 -4.08
N SER A 719 38.62 -19.23 -3.86
CA SER A 719 39.19 -19.39 -2.52
C SER A 719 39.48 -18.02 -1.94
N LEU A 720 38.51 -17.46 -1.21
CA LEU A 720 38.66 -16.15 -0.59
C LEU A 720 39.72 -16.18 0.51
N GLY A 721 39.78 -17.27 1.30
CA GLY A 721 40.78 -17.40 2.37
C GLY A 721 42.24 -17.33 1.86
N SER A 722 42.52 -17.78 0.64
CA SER A 722 43.86 -17.73 0.05
C SER A 722 44.14 -16.49 -0.82
N VAL A 723 43.12 -15.67 -1.11
CA VAL A 723 43.20 -14.48 -1.96
C VAL A 723 43.08 -13.19 -1.15
N PHE A 724 42.33 -13.18 -0.06
CA PHE A 724 42.25 -12.06 0.87
C PHE A 724 43.55 -11.94 1.67
N ASN A 725 44.19 -10.77 1.61
CA ASN A 725 45.45 -10.51 2.31
C ASN A 725 45.28 -10.48 3.85
N ARG A 726 44.05 -10.26 4.32
CA ARG A 726 43.63 -10.27 5.73
C ARG A 726 42.09 -10.33 5.76
N PHE A 727 41.53 -11.20 6.59
CA PHE A 727 40.09 -11.35 6.80
C PHE A 727 39.94 -11.67 8.29
N ASP A 728 39.28 -10.82 9.07
CA ASP A 728 39.17 -10.99 10.52
C ASP A 728 37.82 -11.64 10.90
N GLU A 729 36.71 -11.20 10.30
CA GLU A 729 35.37 -11.80 10.50
C GLU A 729 34.44 -11.47 9.32
N TRP A 730 33.42 -12.31 9.12
CA TRP A 730 32.31 -12.04 8.20
C TRP A 730 31.09 -11.55 8.99
N LYS A 731 30.72 -10.29 8.81
CA LYS A 731 29.55 -9.65 9.45
C LYS A 731 28.45 -9.29 8.47
N ASN A 732 28.83 -8.92 7.24
CA ASN A 732 27.93 -8.33 6.28
C ASN A 732 28.11 -9.02 4.92
N LEU A 733 27.00 -9.46 4.32
CA LEU A 733 26.96 -9.77 2.88
C LEU A 733 26.60 -8.49 2.14
N VAL A 734 27.44 -8.05 1.21
CA VAL A 734 27.23 -6.80 0.45
C VAL A 734 27.01 -7.12 -1.00
N VAL A 735 26.06 -6.44 -1.63
CA VAL A 735 25.84 -6.46 -3.08
C VAL A 735 25.80 -5.02 -3.59
N ILE A 736 26.50 -4.80 -4.70
CA ILE A 736 26.69 -3.48 -5.28
C ILE A 736 26.31 -3.55 -6.75
N GLN A 737 25.42 -2.66 -7.15
CA GLN A 737 25.14 -2.32 -8.53
C GLN A 737 25.23 -0.80 -8.66
N ASP A 738 26.20 -0.33 -9.42
CA ASP A 738 26.55 1.07 -9.52
C ASP A 738 26.38 1.60 -10.94
N ASN A 739 25.88 2.82 -11.05
CA ASN A 739 25.70 3.60 -12.25
C ASN A 739 25.49 5.08 -11.88
N ASP A 740 26.55 5.87 -11.93
CA ASP A 740 26.59 7.29 -11.63
C ASP A 740 25.86 8.16 -12.67
N ASP A 741 25.90 7.76 -13.95
CA ASP A 741 25.30 8.53 -15.06
C ASP A 741 23.76 8.41 -15.08
N ASP A 742 23.25 7.18 -14.95
CA ASP A 742 21.82 6.90 -14.83
C ASP A 742 21.54 5.85 -13.76
N LYS A 743 21.19 6.34 -12.58
CA LYS A 743 20.87 5.51 -11.40
C LYS A 743 19.64 4.62 -11.56
N SER A 744 18.92 4.71 -12.68
CA SER A 744 17.79 3.83 -13.00
C SER A 744 18.17 2.61 -13.83
N VAL A 745 19.38 2.61 -14.41
CA VAL A 745 19.84 1.59 -15.35
C VAL A 745 20.65 0.52 -14.64
N GLY A 746 20.61 -0.68 -15.22
CA GLY A 746 21.38 -1.83 -14.76
C GLY A 746 20.47 -2.82 -14.06
N LYS A 747 20.77 -4.10 -14.25
CA LYS A 747 20.05 -5.19 -13.63
C LYS A 747 20.91 -6.43 -13.56
N MET A 748 20.96 -7.06 -12.40
CA MET A 748 21.66 -8.33 -12.23
C MET A 748 20.96 -9.27 -11.27
N THR A 749 21.27 -10.56 -11.40
CA THR A 749 20.95 -11.57 -10.40
C THR A 749 22.20 -12.22 -9.85
N ILE A 750 22.22 -12.45 -8.54
CA ILE A 750 23.20 -13.30 -7.85
C ILE A 750 22.41 -14.41 -7.17
N SER A 751 22.79 -15.67 -7.38
CA SER A 751 22.09 -16.81 -6.78
C SER A 751 23.03 -17.92 -6.33
N ASN A 752 22.47 -18.86 -5.56
CA ASN A 752 23.16 -20.08 -5.12
C ASN A 752 24.51 -19.80 -4.43
N ILE A 753 24.53 -18.79 -3.55
CA ILE A 753 25.71 -18.42 -2.77
C ILE A 753 26.04 -19.55 -1.82
N ARG A 754 27.26 -20.08 -1.93
CA ARG A 754 27.79 -21.18 -1.12
C ARG A 754 29.15 -20.81 -0.57
N VAL A 755 29.37 -21.15 0.69
CA VAL A 755 30.62 -21.02 1.43
C VAL A 755 31.03 -22.42 1.88
N VAL A 756 32.23 -22.85 1.51
CA VAL A 756 32.79 -24.16 1.88
C VAL A 756 34.11 -23.94 2.62
N THR A 757 34.19 -24.35 3.89
CA THR A 757 35.31 -24.05 4.79
C THR A 757 36.43 -25.12 4.78
N ASP A 758 36.12 -26.35 4.35
CA ASP A 758 37.07 -27.47 4.26
C ASP A 758 36.92 -28.20 2.92
N LEU A 759 37.27 -27.50 1.83
CA LEU A 759 37.16 -28.06 0.49
C LEU A 759 38.25 -29.13 0.24
N LYS A 760 37.84 -30.39 0.06
CA LYS A 760 38.73 -31.53 -0.23
C LYS A 760 38.26 -32.32 -1.43
N SER A 761 39.18 -32.68 -2.32
CA SER A 761 38.85 -33.51 -3.47
C SER A 761 38.55 -34.95 -3.06
N CYS A 762 37.40 -35.46 -3.49
CA CYS A 762 37.02 -36.86 -3.28
C CYS A 762 37.57 -37.80 -4.36
N LEU A 763 37.99 -37.28 -5.53
CA LEU A 763 38.49 -38.05 -6.67
C LEU A 763 40.02 -38.15 -6.73
N LYS A 764 40.76 -37.37 -5.95
CA LYS A 764 42.25 -37.26 -6.01
C LYS A 764 43.02 -38.57 -5.87
N ASP A 765 42.48 -39.50 -5.09
CA ASP A 765 43.09 -40.79 -4.81
C ASP A 765 42.39 -41.95 -5.53
N LYS A 766 41.51 -41.65 -6.49
CA LYS A 766 40.70 -42.64 -7.22
C LYS A 766 41.22 -42.82 -8.64
N ASP A 767 41.25 -44.05 -9.12
CA ASP A 767 41.47 -44.31 -10.54
C ASP A 767 40.17 -44.05 -11.31
N PHE A 768 40.22 -43.28 -12.39
CA PHE A 768 39.07 -43.07 -13.27
C PHE A 768 39.46 -42.89 -14.73
N THR A 769 38.53 -43.22 -15.62
CA THR A 769 38.62 -43.00 -17.06
C THR A 769 37.25 -42.60 -17.61
N PHE A 770 37.22 -41.61 -18.50
CA PHE A 770 36.05 -41.25 -19.29
C PHE A 770 36.47 -40.81 -20.69
N GLU A 771 35.49 -40.73 -21.59
CA GLU A 771 35.72 -40.53 -23.02
C GLU A 771 34.83 -39.41 -23.58
N PHE A 772 35.35 -38.71 -24.57
CA PHE A 772 34.67 -37.74 -25.43
C PHE A 772 34.76 -38.21 -26.87
N ASP A 773 33.67 -38.13 -27.62
CA ASP A 773 33.61 -38.48 -29.03
C ASP A 773 33.31 -37.24 -29.90
N ALA A 774 33.19 -37.43 -31.21
CA ALA A 774 32.88 -36.35 -32.14
C ALA A 774 31.52 -35.67 -31.90
N ALA A 775 30.59 -36.30 -31.16
CA ALA A 775 29.31 -35.68 -30.80
C ALA A 775 29.38 -34.91 -29.49
N ASN A 776 30.38 -35.19 -28.65
CA ASN A 776 30.53 -34.60 -27.33
C ASN A 776 32.00 -34.26 -27.05
N ASP A 777 32.49 -33.21 -27.71
CA ASP A 777 33.89 -32.75 -27.65
C ASP A 777 34.38 -32.52 -26.20
N CYS A 778 35.70 -32.56 -26.02
CA CYS A 778 36.36 -32.22 -24.75
C CYS A 778 36.31 -30.70 -24.51
N THR A 779 35.19 -30.23 -23.98
CA THR A 779 34.98 -28.83 -23.55
C THR A 779 34.96 -28.74 -22.02
N MET A 780 35.08 -27.52 -21.47
CA MET A 780 34.97 -27.29 -20.03
C MET A 780 33.69 -27.90 -19.45
N ASP A 781 32.54 -27.56 -20.04
CA ASP A 781 31.23 -28.01 -19.56
C ASP A 781 31.06 -29.53 -19.64
N ASN A 782 31.45 -30.13 -20.78
CA ASN A 782 31.38 -31.58 -20.95
C ASN A 782 32.33 -32.31 -19.99
N PHE A 783 33.49 -31.72 -19.70
CA PHE A 783 34.44 -32.26 -18.74
C PHE A 783 33.91 -32.21 -17.31
N LEU A 784 33.36 -31.07 -16.89
CA LEU A 784 32.73 -30.95 -15.58
C LEU A 784 31.52 -31.87 -15.44
N ALA A 785 30.74 -32.07 -16.50
CA ALA A 785 29.65 -33.06 -16.52
C ALA A 785 30.19 -34.48 -16.27
N LYS A 786 31.32 -34.86 -16.89
CA LYS A 786 31.98 -36.15 -16.64
C LYS A 786 32.55 -36.27 -15.23
N VAL A 787 33.06 -35.18 -14.66
CA VAL A 787 33.47 -35.15 -13.25
C VAL A 787 32.24 -35.37 -12.35
N GLY A 788 31.10 -34.76 -12.67
CA GLY A 788 29.83 -35.02 -11.98
C GLY A 788 29.42 -36.49 -12.02
N ASP A 789 29.43 -37.12 -13.20
CA ASP A 789 29.16 -38.56 -13.36
C ASP A 789 30.08 -39.42 -12.45
N LEU A 790 31.35 -39.03 -12.31
CA LEU A 790 32.32 -39.71 -11.44
C LEU A 790 32.03 -39.48 -9.95
N MET A 791 31.65 -38.26 -9.56
CA MET A 791 31.29 -37.96 -8.19
C MET A 791 30.07 -38.77 -7.76
N ASP A 792 29.07 -38.93 -8.64
CA ASP A 792 27.89 -39.76 -8.41
C ASP A 792 28.27 -41.25 -8.25
N LEU A 793 29.17 -41.75 -9.11
CA LEU A 793 29.70 -43.11 -9.02
C LEU A 793 30.42 -43.36 -7.69
N HIS A 794 31.10 -42.34 -7.16
CA HIS A 794 31.82 -42.35 -5.89
C HIS A 794 31.06 -41.63 -4.76
N SER A 795 29.72 -41.62 -4.81
CA SER A 795 28.87 -40.86 -3.88
C SER A 795 29.13 -41.09 -2.39
N SER A 796 29.66 -42.24 -1.97
CA SER A 796 30.07 -42.47 -0.58
C SER A 796 31.32 -41.71 -0.17
N ASP A 797 32.26 -41.52 -1.10
CA ASP A 797 33.50 -40.76 -0.89
C ASP A 797 33.27 -39.25 -1.12
N CYS A 798 32.35 -38.90 -2.04
CA CYS A 798 31.98 -37.52 -2.39
C CYS A 798 30.76 -37.01 -1.60
N ALA A 799 30.41 -37.66 -0.49
CA ALA A 799 29.24 -37.28 0.31
C ALA A 799 29.39 -35.85 0.86
N GLY A 800 28.45 -34.97 0.51
CA GLY A 800 28.48 -33.55 0.89
C GLY A 800 29.10 -32.62 -0.15
N GLN A 801 29.60 -33.15 -1.27
CA GLN A 801 30.10 -32.38 -2.39
C GLN A 801 29.40 -32.80 -3.68
N ASP A 802 28.73 -31.85 -4.31
CA ASP A 802 27.85 -32.01 -5.47
C ASP A 802 28.20 -31.04 -6.61
N ASP A 803 29.28 -30.28 -6.45
CA ASP A 803 29.74 -29.28 -7.41
C ASP A 803 31.04 -29.75 -8.07
N PRO A 804 31.00 -30.19 -9.35
CA PRO A 804 32.17 -30.65 -10.10
C PRO A 804 33.25 -29.57 -10.27
N LEU A 805 32.88 -28.29 -10.30
CA LEU A 805 33.83 -27.19 -10.38
C LEU A 805 34.63 -27.09 -9.08
N LEU A 806 33.96 -27.17 -7.93
CA LEU A 806 34.63 -27.20 -6.62
C LEU A 806 35.50 -28.45 -6.47
N GLU A 807 35.07 -29.61 -6.99
CA GLU A 807 35.90 -30.82 -7.01
C GLU A 807 37.21 -30.61 -7.78
N MET A 808 37.15 -30.00 -8.96
CA MET A 808 38.35 -29.71 -9.75
C MET A 808 39.24 -28.62 -9.13
N LEU A 809 38.64 -27.62 -8.48
CA LEU A 809 39.35 -26.61 -7.72
C LEU A 809 40.15 -27.27 -6.57
N ALA A 810 39.52 -28.18 -5.82
CA ALA A 810 40.13 -28.96 -4.75
C ALA A 810 41.19 -29.96 -5.27
N PHE A 811 40.90 -30.64 -6.38
CA PHE A 811 41.74 -31.70 -6.95
C PHE A 811 43.13 -31.14 -7.29
N TYR A 812 43.15 -30.01 -8.00
CA TYR A 812 44.36 -29.34 -8.42
C TYR A 812 44.94 -28.35 -7.37
N GLY A 813 44.17 -28.00 -6.34
CA GLY A 813 44.55 -26.96 -5.37
C GLY A 813 44.66 -25.59 -6.02
N LEU A 814 43.67 -25.24 -6.85
CA LEU A 814 43.59 -23.97 -7.57
C LEU A 814 42.78 -22.95 -6.76
N LYS A 815 42.91 -21.66 -7.11
CA LYS A 815 42.29 -20.57 -6.35
C LYS A 815 41.01 -20.02 -6.96
N THR A 816 40.85 -20.15 -8.27
CA THR A 816 39.73 -19.55 -9.02
C THR A 816 39.19 -20.52 -10.06
N GLU A 817 37.94 -20.34 -10.47
CA GLU A 817 37.32 -21.07 -11.57
C GLU A 817 38.06 -20.89 -12.90
N VAL A 818 38.60 -19.68 -13.17
CA VAL A 818 39.37 -19.41 -14.39
C VAL A 818 40.62 -20.30 -14.48
N ASP A 819 41.28 -20.57 -13.36
CA ASP A 819 42.43 -21.48 -13.33
C ASP A 819 42.02 -22.92 -13.61
N VAL A 820 40.84 -23.35 -13.15
CA VAL A 820 40.26 -24.66 -13.46
C VAL A 820 39.97 -24.77 -14.95
N SER A 821 39.29 -23.77 -15.52
CA SER A 821 38.99 -23.71 -16.96
C SER A 821 40.25 -23.83 -17.81
N ARG A 822 41.30 -23.04 -17.48
CA ARG A 822 42.58 -23.09 -18.19
C ARG A 822 43.25 -24.47 -18.07
N LYS A 823 43.11 -25.12 -16.91
CA LYS A 823 43.69 -26.45 -16.68
C LYS A 823 42.99 -27.52 -17.53
N ILE A 824 41.66 -27.51 -17.57
CA ILE A 824 40.85 -28.44 -18.36
C ILE A 824 41.09 -28.23 -19.85
N GLU A 825 41.09 -26.97 -20.31
CA GLU A 825 41.38 -26.65 -21.72
C GLU A 825 42.76 -27.15 -22.14
N MET A 826 43.78 -27.00 -21.29
CA MET A 826 45.11 -27.55 -21.55
C MET A 826 45.10 -29.08 -21.62
N ILE A 827 44.33 -29.76 -20.79
CA ILE A 827 44.19 -31.23 -20.83
C ILE A 827 43.55 -31.66 -22.15
N CYS A 828 42.45 -31.03 -22.53
CA CYS A 828 41.73 -31.33 -23.77
C CYS A 828 42.60 -31.05 -25.00
N ARG A 829 43.29 -29.91 -25.06
CA ARG A 829 44.20 -29.56 -26.17
C ARG A 829 45.36 -30.56 -26.28
N ASN A 830 46.03 -30.85 -25.17
CA ASN A 830 47.20 -31.74 -25.16
C ASN A 830 46.85 -33.20 -25.54
N ALA A 831 45.57 -33.58 -25.53
CA ALA A 831 45.13 -34.90 -25.99
C ALA A 831 45.54 -35.17 -27.45
N PHE A 832 45.61 -34.11 -28.26
CA PHE A 832 45.85 -34.18 -29.69
C PHE A 832 47.34 -34.03 -30.06
N GLU A 833 48.20 -33.50 -29.19
CA GLU A 833 49.60 -33.18 -29.55
C GLU A 833 50.53 -34.40 -29.76
N ARG A 834 50.15 -35.60 -29.29
CA ARG A 834 51.12 -36.70 -29.11
C ARG A 834 51.50 -37.51 -30.35
N ASP A 835 50.81 -37.41 -31.49
CA ASP A 835 50.99 -38.36 -32.61
C ASP A 835 50.74 -37.75 -34.01
N GLU A 836 51.01 -36.46 -34.22
CA GLU A 836 50.79 -35.81 -35.53
C GLU A 836 51.99 -35.93 -36.48
N TYR A 837 51.71 -36.15 -37.77
CA TYR A 837 52.72 -36.11 -38.82
C TYR A 837 52.94 -34.68 -39.33
N ASP A 838 54.19 -34.32 -39.55
CA ASP A 838 54.59 -33.02 -40.10
C ASP A 838 54.05 -32.83 -41.53
N PHE A 839 53.22 -31.80 -41.72
CA PHE A 839 52.55 -31.49 -42.98
C PHE A 839 53.52 -31.43 -44.17
N TYR A 840 54.64 -30.74 -44.01
CA TYR A 840 55.59 -30.51 -45.09
C TYR A 840 56.41 -31.75 -45.44
N LYS A 841 56.84 -32.50 -44.42
CA LYS A 841 57.67 -33.70 -44.60
C LYS A 841 56.91 -34.85 -45.27
N VAL A 842 55.60 -34.95 -45.05
CA VAL A 842 54.77 -35.95 -45.73
C VAL A 842 54.75 -35.69 -47.24
N LEU A 843 54.56 -34.44 -47.65
CA LEU A 843 54.32 -34.05 -49.03
C LEU A 843 55.56 -33.98 -49.92
N SER A 844 56.71 -33.59 -49.39
CA SER A 844 57.93 -33.44 -50.19
C SER A 844 59.21 -33.73 -49.41
N SER A 845 60.23 -34.19 -50.11
CA SER A 845 61.60 -34.27 -49.58
C SER A 845 62.33 -32.93 -49.67
N ASP A 846 61.86 -32.02 -50.54
CA ASP A 846 62.23 -30.61 -50.56
C ASP A 846 61.16 -29.77 -49.84
N SER A 847 60.94 -30.13 -48.57
CA SER A 847 59.87 -29.61 -47.73
C SER A 847 60.01 -28.12 -47.38
N LYS A 848 61.19 -27.52 -47.63
CA LYS A 848 61.50 -26.13 -47.21
C LYS A 848 61.12 -25.06 -48.22
N HIS A 849 60.91 -25.44 -49.48
CA HIS A 849 60.66 -24.47 -50.55
C HIS A 849 59.43 -24.84 -51.37
N PHE A 850 59.27 -26.10 -51.76
CA PHE A 850 58.22 -26.45 -52.72
C PHE A 850 56.79 -26.30 -52.17
N VAL A 851 56.48 -26.88 -51.01
CA VAL A 851 55.12 -26.91 -50.46
C VAL A 851 54.63 -25.53 -50.02
N PRO A 852 55.44 -24.69 -49.33
CA PRO A 852 55.07 -23.30 -49.06
C PRO A 852 54.74 -22.51 -50.34
N GLU A 853 55.62 -22.58 -51.34
CA GLU A 853 55.41 -21.88 -52.61
C GLU A 853 54.16 -22.38 -53.34
N PHE A 854 53.83 -23.67 -53.26
CA PHE A 854 52.59 -24.19 -53.83
C PHE A 854 51.34 -23.59 -53.17
N LEU A 855 51.35 -23.46 -51.84
CA LEU A 855 50.23 -22.89 -51.08
C LEU A 855 50.08 -21.38 -51.30
N ASP A 856 51.17 -20.67 -51.59
CA ASP A 856 51.13 -19.27 -52.04
C ASP A 856 50.75 -19.11 -53.51
N GLY A 857 50.75 -20.20 -54.28
CA GLY A 857 50.49 -20.20 -55.72
C GLY A 857 51.72 -19.87 -56.59
N GLY A 858 52.92 -19.87 -56.03
CA GLY A 858 54.18 -19.54 -56.72
C GLY A 858 54.98 -20.73 -57.25
N ALA A 859 54.57 -21.98 -56.99
CA ALA A 859 55.31 -23.15 -57.43
C ALA A 859 55.01 -23.53 -58.89
N ASP A 860 55.91 -24.29 -59.52
CA ASP A 860 55.71 -24.81 -60.89
C ASP A 860 54.39 -25.61 -61.01
N TRP A 861 53.96 -26.30 -59.96
CA TRP A 861 52.70 -27.06 -59.94
C TRP A 861 51.45 -26.18 -60.02
N ASN A 862 51.57 -24.86 -59.86
CA ASN A 862 50.48 -23.93 -60.05
C ASN A 862 50.33 -23.46 -61.51
N TYR A 863 51.28 -23.76 -62.40
CA TYR A 863 51.30 -23.22 -63.78
C TYR A 863 51.60 -24.26 -64.88
N LEU A 864 52.10 -25.44 -64.53
CA LEU A 864 52.39 -26.49 -65.52
C LEU A 864 51.09 -26.96 -66.20
N LYS A 865 51.20 -27.42 -67.46
CA LYS A 865 50.09 -28.07 -68.18
C LYS A 865 49.86 -29.50 -67.70
N ASP A 866 50.91 -30.30 -67.68
CA ASP A 866 50.87 -31.68 -67.17
C ASP A 866 51.38 -31.76 -65.73
N LEU A 867 50.82 -32.69 -64.93
CA LEU A 867 51.33 -32.97 -63.59
C LEU A 867 52.66 -33.74 -63.69
N PRO A 868 53.74 -33.32 -63.02
CA PRO A 868 55.00 -34.06 -63.01
C PRO A 868 54.86 -35.44 -62.36
N ASP A 869 55.67 -36.42 -62.79
CA ASP A 869 55.73 -37.77 -62.17
C ASP A 869 55.95 -37.72 -60.64
N THR A 870 56.62 -36.67 -60.13
CA THR A 870 56.82 -36.45 -58.70
C THR A 870 55.51 -36.24 -57.91
N ALA A 871 54.40 -35.93 -58.58
CA ALA A 871 53.07 -35.80 -57.97
C ALA A 871 52.46 -37.16 -57.55
N GLU A 872 53.05 -38.31 -57.93
CA GLU A 872 52.62 -39.63 -57.42
C GLU A 872 52.79 -39.75 -55.90
N ARG A 873 53.73 -39.01 -55.30
CA ARG A 873 53.90 -38.97 -53.84
C ARG A 873 52.67 -38.45 -53.11
N ILE A 874 51.83 -37.62 -53.74
CA ILE A 874 50.58 -37.13 -53.16
C ILE A 874 49.61 -38.29 -52.90
N LEU A 875 49.57 -39.32 -53.76
CA LEU A 875 48.74 -40.51 -53.52
C LEU A 875 49.27 -41.35 -52.35
N MET A 876 50.59 -41.46 -52.21
CA MET A 876 51.20 -42.14 -51.05
C MET A 876 50.95 -41.37 -49.75
N ALA A 877 51.00 -40.04 -49.80
CA ALA A 877 50.60 -39.19 -48.68
C ALA A 877 49.12 -39.39 -48.35
N ASP A 878 48.25 -39.54 -49.36
CA ASP A 878 46.82 -39.72 -49.16
C ASP A 878 46.45 -40.97 -48.34
N GLU A 879 47.14 -42.09 -48.57
CA GLU A 879 46.99 -43.31 -47.77
C GLU A 879 47.33 -43.05 -46.29
N LEU A 880 48.42 -42.34 -46.02
CA LEU A 880 48.82 -41.98 -44.65
C LEU A 880 47.81 -41.03 -43.99
N VAL A 881 47.38 -40.00 -44.71
CA VAL A 881 46.50 -38.92 -44.21
C VAL A 881 45.06 -39.39 -44.00
N SER A 882 44.68 -40.52 -44.59
CA SER A 882 43.38 -41.15 -44.36
C SER A 882 43.34 -41.99 -43.08
N GLU A 883 44.51 -42.31 -42.51
CA GLU A 883 44.64 -43.09 -41.27
C GLU A 883 45.21 -42.28 -40.12
N HIS A 884 45.97 -41.21 -40.39
CA HIS A 884 46.71 -40.45 -39.38
C HIS A 884 46.50 -38.94 -39.52
N ARG A 885 46.62 -38.23 -38.40
CA ARG A 885 46.55 -36.76 -38.35
C ARG A 885 47.78 -36.06 -38.92
N LEU A 886 47.53 -34.99 -39.67
CA LEU A 886 48.55 -34.04 -40.11
C LEU A 886 48.54 -32.80 -39.23
N ALA A 887 49.73 -32.39 -38.82
CA ALA A 887 49.94 -31.11 -38.15
C ALA A 887 49.45 -29.95 -39.04
N TRP A 888 48.91 -28.90 -38.43
CA TRP A 888 48.60 -27.67 -39.13
C TRP A 888 49.91 -26.92 -39.46
N PRO A 889 50.08 -26.37 -40.67
CA PRO A 889 51.31 -25.66 -41.05
C PRO A 889 51.38 -24.25 -40.41
N GLU A 890 51.42 -24.16 -39.09
CA GLU A 890 51.42 -22.91 -38.31
C GLU A 890 52.62 -22.00 -38.61
N GLU A 891 53.72 -22.56 -39.11
CA GLU A 891 54.90 -21.80 -39.52
C GLU A 891 54.71 -21.10 -40.89
N HIS A 892 53.65 -21.42 -41.63
CA HIS A 892 53.32 -20.75 -42.88
C HIS A 892 52.62 -19.41 -42.64
N HIS A 893 53.09 -18.35 -43.28
CA HIS A 893 52.48 -17.02 -43.16
C HIS A 893 51.04 -16.93 -43.72
N ALA A 894 50.60 -17.89 -44.54
CA ALA A 894 49.22 -17.99 -44.98
C ALA A 894 48.31 -18.72 -43.96
N PHE A 895 48.90 -19.41 -42.96
CA PHE A 895 48.21 -20.28 -42.01
C PHE A 895 48.57 -20.03 -40.53
N ASP A 896 49.39 -19.01 -40.24
CA ASP A 896 49.73 -18.58 -38.89
C ASP A 896 48.55 -17.81 -38.26
N ASN A 897 48.30 -17.98 -36.97
CA ASN A 897 47.24 -17.26 -36.23
C ASN A 897 45.86 -17.26 -36.92
N CYS A 898 45.35 -18.42 -37.36
CA CYS A 898 44.00 -18.53 -37.94
C CYS A 898 42.90 -18.49 -36.84
N GLU A 899 42.74 -17.37 -36.14
CA GLU A 899 41.82 -17.21 -35.00
C GLU A 899 40.34 -17.40 -35.36
N VAL A 900 39.99 -17.21 -36.63
CA VAL A 900 38.61 -17.38 -37.13
C VAL A 900 38.18 -18.85 -37.15
N GLY A 901 39.12 -19.79 -37.24
CA GLY A 901 38.78 -21.21 -37.37
C GLY A 901 38.27 -21.60 -38.75
N ALA A 902 38.72 -20.93 -39.82
CA ALA A 902 38.35 -21.27 -41.19
C ALA A 902 39.51 -21.07 -42.16
N GLY A 903 39.54 -21.90 -43.20
CA GLY A 903 40.51 -21.86 -44.29
C GLY A 903 39.80 -21.98 -45.63
N MET A 904 40.41 -21.44 -46.68
CA MET A 904 39.88 -21.50 -48.04
C MET A 904 41.00 -21.65 -49.05
N CYS A 905 40.71 -22.33 -50.16
CA CYS A 905 41.52 -22.41 -51.37
C CYS A 905 40.70 -21.87 -52.55
N CYS A 906 41.32 -21.06 -53.42
CA CYS A 906 40.66 -20.53 -54.62
C CYS A 906 41.55 -20.64 -55.86
N TRP A 907 40.98 -21.12 -56.95
CA TRP A 907 41.64 -21.31 -58.24
C TRP A 907 40.92 -20.53 -59.35
N VAL A 908 41.68 -20.05 -60.33
CA VAL A 908 41.12 -19.29 -61.47
C VAL A 908 41.25 -20.01 -62.81
N ASP A 909 42.00 -21.12 -62.87
CA ASP A 909 42.19 -21.90 -64.09
C ASP A 909 42.28 -23.41 -63.80
N GLN A 910 42.29 -24.22 -64.86
CA GLN A 910 42.30 -25.68 -64.80
C GLN A 910 43.23 -26.28 -65.88
N ARG A 911 43.90 -27.38 -65.54
CA ARG A 911 44.78 -28.10 -66.47
C ARG A 911 44.00 -28.77 -67.61
N GLU A 912 44.63 -28.82 -68.79
CA GLU A 912 44.11 -29.56 -69.93
C GLU A 912 43.99 -31.07 -69.60
N GLY A 913 42.86 -31.69 -69.96
CA GLY A 913 42.64 -33.14 -69.79
C GLY A 913 41.83 -33.56 -68.54
N TYR A 914 41.38 -32.59 -67.74
CA TYR A 914 40.39 -32.79 -66.69
C TYR A 914 38.98 -32.41 -67.18
N ASP A 915 37.93 -32.91 -66.50
CA ASP A 915 36.55 -32.49 -66.78
C ASP A 915 36.36 -31.03 -66.35
N ASP A 916 35.82 -30.19 -67.25
CA ASP A 916 35.63 -28.75 -67.01
C ASP A 916 34.93 -28.50 -65.66
N GLN A 917 35.67 -27.94 -64.70
CA GLN A 917 35.15 -27.55 -63.40
C GLN A 917 34.58 -26.13 -63.53
N ALA A 918 33.25 -26.02 -63.43
CA ALA A 918 32.60 -24.72 -63.42
C ALA A 918 33.04 -23.92 -62.19
N ALA A 919 33.37 -22.64 -62.40
CA ALA A 919 33.57 -21.71 -61.29
C ALA A 919 32.30 -21.65 -60.43
N ASN A 920 32.48 -21.63 -59.11
CA ASN A 920 31.37 -21.58 -58.14
C ASN A 920 31.23 -20.21 -57.48
N ALA A 921 32.17 -19.29 -57.70
CA ALA A 921 32.20 -18.02 -57.00
C ALA A 921 32.64 -16.86 -57.92
N ASP A 922 32.02 -15.71 -57.73
CA ASP A 922 32.49 -14.44 -58.27
C ASP A 922 33.43 -13.80 -57.24
N VAL A 923 34.57 -13.29 -57.71
CA VAL A 923 35.57 -12.63 -56.88
C VAL A 923 35.21 -11.16 -56.72
N CYS A 924 35.08 -10.69 -55.48
CA CYS A 924 34.77 -9.30 -55.19
C CYS A 924 36.05 -8.45 -55.12
N TYR A 925 36.95 -8.76 -54.19
CA TYR A 925 38.22 -8.07 -54.00
C TYR A 925 39.24 -8.92 -53.23
N VAL A 926 40.51 -8.49 -53.29
CA VAL A 926 41.63 -9.04 -52.51
C VAL A 926 42.27 -7.92 -51.70
N ASP A 927 42.38 -8.07 -50.38
CA ASP A 927 43.20 -7.17 -49.54
C ASP A 927 44.62 -7.74 -49.39
N MET A 928 45.55 -7.25 -50.22
CA MET A 928 46.95 -7.68 -50.19
C MET A 928 47.66 -7.31 -48.88
N LYS A 929 47.09 -6.43 -48.05
CA LYS A 929 47.63 -6.18 -46.71
C LYS A 929 47.50 -7.40 -45.82
N ALA A 930 46.40 -8.15 -45.95
CA ALA A 930 46.16 -9.37 -45.19
C ALA A 930 47.07 -10.51 -45.68
N SER A 931 47.28 -10.62 -46.98
CA SER A 931 48.16 -11.62 -47.64
C SER A 931 49.55 -11.09 -48.01
N ARG A 932 50.08 -10.09 -47.29
CA ARG A 932 51.28 -9.32 -47.70
C ARG A 932 52.53 -10.13 -48.07
N HIS A 933 52.65 -11.32 -47.48
CA HIS A 933 53.77 -12.23 -47.68
C HIS A 933 53.59 -13.02 -48.99
N SER A 934 52.44 -13.67 -49.19
CA SER A 934 52.08 -14.37 -50.43
C SER A 934 51.97 -13.41 -51.63
N ALA A 935 51.46 -12.19 -51.41
CA ALA A 935 51.34 -11.17 -52.45
C ALA A 935 52.69 -10.49 -52.79
N HIS A 936 53.72 -10.66 -51.95
CA HIS A 936 54.98 -9.93 -52.00
C HIS A 936 54.83 -8.39 -52.02
N VAL A 937 53.74 -7.85 -51.46
CA VAL A 937 53.42 -6.42 -51.41
C VAL A 937 53.07 -6.03 -49.98
N LYS A 938 53.69 -4.96 -49.45
CA LYS A 938 53.50 -4.52 -48.06
C LYS A 938 52.05 -4.13 -47.71
N ASN A 939 51.36 -3.50 -48.66
CA ASN A 939 49.97 -3.04 -48.54
C ASN A 939 49.44 -2.72 -49.95
N GLY A 940 48.23 -3.15 -50.27
CA GLY A 940 47.59 -2.98 -51.57
C GLY A 940 46.26 -3.72 -51.61
N TYR A 941 45.51 -3.59 -52.70
CA TYR A 941 44.30 -4.35 -52.93
C TYR A 941 44.00 -4.47 -54.43
N SER A 942 43.34 -5.56 -54.83
CA SER A 942 42.79 -5.76 -56.18
C SER A 942 41.27 -5.73 -56.09
N ILE A 943 40.63 -5.02 -57.03
CA ILE A 943 39.17 -4.92 -57.11
C ILE A 943 38.71 -5.65 -58.38
N TYR A 944 37.79 -6.59 -58.24
CA TYR A 944 37.28 -7.43 -59.33
C TYR A 944 35.79 -7.19 -59.61
N GLN A 945 35.02 -6.69 -58.64
CA GLN A 945 33.59 -6.37 -58.77
C GLN A 945 32.71 -7.53 -59.29
N GLY A 946 33.17 -8.78 -59.15
CA GLY A 946 32.48 -9.96 -59.70
C GLY A 946 32.76 -10.24 -61.17
N ASP A 947 33.65 -9.50 -61.84
CA ASP A 947 34.02 -9.73 -63.25
C ASP A 947 34.98 -10.93 -63.44
N THR A 948 35.51 -11.47 -62.34
CA THR A 948 36.42 -12.62 -62.35
C THR A 948 35.78 -13.76 -61.57
N GLN A 949 35.74 -14.92 -62.19
CA GLN A 949 35.19 -16.13 -61.59
C GLN A 949 36.34 -16.99 -61.03
N ALA A 950 36.09 -17.63 -59.91
CA ALA A 950 37.01 -18.57 -59.28
C ALA A 950 36.24 -19.82 -58.84
N TYR A 951 36.96 -20.93 -58.74
CA TYR A 951 36.49 -22.08 -58.00
C TYR A 951 37.10 -22.03 -56.59
N CYS A 952 36.27 -21.92 -55.56
CA CYS A 952 36.70 -21.81 -54.17
C CYS A 952 36.16 -22.97 -53.33
N LYS A 953 37.01 -23.55 -52.48
CA LYS A 953 36.65 -24.56 -51.47
C LYS A 953 37.09 -24.08 -50.09
N ALA A 954 36.21 -24.18 -49.10
CA ALA A 954 36.45 -23.74 -47.73
C ALA A 954 36.12 -24.82 -46.71
N TRP A 955 36.81 -24.77 -45.57
CA TRP A 955 36.59 -25.66 -44.42
C TRP A 955 36.64 -24.86 -43.12
N ALA A 956 35.98 -25.39 -42.10
CA ALA A 956 35.87 -24.78 -40.78
C ALA A 956 36.34 -25.76 -39.69
N TRP A 957 36.81 -25.21 -38.58
CA TRP A 957 37.13 -25.93 -37.36
C TRP A 957 36.89 -25.02 -36.15
N LYS A 958 36.76 -25.60 -34.95
CA LYS A 958 36.63 -24.80 -33.73
C LYS A 958 38.00 -24.20 -33.33
N PRO A 959 38.14 -22.87 -33.17
CA PRO A 959 39.41 -22.22 -32.82
C PRO A 959 39.97 -22.67 -31.47
N THR A 960 39.08 -23.00 -30.52
CA THR A 960 39.47 -23.52 -29.21
C THR A 960 40.05 -24.92 -29.38
N GLY A 961 41.28 -25.12 -28.88
CA GLY A 961 41.96 -26.41 -28.97
C GLY A 961 41.18 -27.52 -28.25
N GLY A 962 41.40 -28.77 -28.63
CA GLY A 962 40.76 -29.91 -27.96
C GLY A 962 39.50 -30.47 -28.64
N THR A 963 39.25 -30.12 -29.89
CA THR A 963 38.13 -30.67 -30.70
C THR A 963 38.64 -31.55 -31.84
N VAL A 964 37.78 -32.49 -32.28
CA VAL A 964 38.08 -33.34 -33.44
C VAL A 964 38.27 -32.51 -34.72
N SER A 965 37.40 -31.52 -34.96
CA SER A 965 37.51 -30.64 -36.13
C SER A 965 38.81 -29.83 -36.13
N GLY A 966 39.23 -29.32 -34.97
CA GLY A 966 40.50 -28.60 -34.80
C GLY A 966 41.72 -29.48 -35.04
N ALA A 967 41.68 -30.75 -34.64
CA ALA A 967 42.79 -31.69 -34.79
C ALA A 967 42.99 -32.15 -36.24
N HIS A 968 41.94 -32.15 -37.06
CA HIS A 968 41.99 -32.60 -38.46
C HIS A 968 42.10 -31.46 -39.48
N ARG A 969 42.34 -30.22 -39.04
CA ARG A 969 42.47 -29.05 -39.94
C ARG A 969 43.62 -29.21 -40.94
N GLY A 970 44.72 -29.85 -40.56
CA GLY A 970 45.83 -30.18 -41.48
C GLY A 970 45.40 -31.19 -42.55
N ASN A 971 44.64 -32.22 -42.17
CA ASN A 971 44.06 -33.19 -43.10
C ASN A 971 43.10 -32.49 -44.09
N ALA A 972 42.26 -31.57 -43.60
CA ALA A 972 41.33 -30.79 -44.44
C ALA A 972 42.07 -29.98 -45.50
N LEU A 973 43.13 -29.26 -45.11
CA LEU A 973 43.97 -28.52 -46.06
C LEU A 973 44.62 -29.44 -47.09
N PHE A 974 45.21 -30.55 -46.65
CA PHE A 974 45.86 -31.49 -47.56
C PHE A 974 44.88 -32.01 -48.61
N LYS A 975 43.73 -32.50 -48.16
CA LYS A 975 42.73 -33.06 -49.05
C LYS A 975 42.14 -32.00 -49.99
N THR A 976 41.89 -30.79 -49.50
CA THR A 976 41.35 -29.70 -50.33
C THR A 976 42.35 -29.25 -51.41
N ALA A 977 43.59 -28.95 -51.00
CA ALA A 977 44.58 -28.36 -51.90
C ALA A 977 45.22 -29.38 -52.86
N PHE A 978 45.57 -30.57 -52.35
CA PHE A 978 46.39 -31.54 -53.08
C PHE A 978 45.58 -32.68 -53.70
N ILE A 979 44.53 -33.16 -53.04
CA ILE A 979 43.71 -34.26 -53.56
C ILE A 979 42.61 -33.73 -54.46
N ASP A 980 41.73 -32.88 -53.93
CA ASP A 980 40.62 -32.35 -54.69
C ASP A 980 41.11 -31.36 -55.75
N GLY A 981 41.83 -30.31 -55.36
CA GLY A 981 42.31 -29.27 -56.28
C GLY A 981 43.35 -29.77 -57.28
N LEU A 982 44.56 -30.12 -56.80
CA LEU A 982 45.68 -30.44 -57.70
C LEU A 982 45.46 -31.73 -58.52
N ARG A 983 44.91 -32.79 -57.91
CA ARG A 983 44.83 -34.15 -58.52
C ARG A 983 43.43 -34.50 -59.04
N GLY A 984 42.38 -34.03 -58.38
CA GLY A 984 41.00 -34.39 -58.70
C GLY A 984 40.46 -33.55 -59.84
N SER A 985 40.50 -32.22 -59.69
CA SER A 985 40.07 -31.27 -60.70
C SER A 985 41.22 -30.72 -61.54
N GLY A 986 42.47 -30.87 -61.13
CA GLY A 986 43.60 -30.26 -61.86
C GLY A 986 43.57 -28.73 -61.83
N SER A 987 43.00 -28.16 -60.78
CA SER A 987 42.87 -26.71 -60.59
C SER A 987 44.24 -26.07 -60.38
N VAL A 988 44.47 -24.96 -61.07
CA VAL A 988 45.75 -24.24 -61.14
C VAL A 988 45.51 -22.73 -61.07
N GLU A 989 46.61 -22.00 -60.85
CA GLU A 989 46.65 -20.55 -60.68
C GLU A 989 45.85 -20.02 -59.48
N GLN A 990 46.54 -19.27 -58.62
CA GLN A 990 45.94 -18.48 -57.56
C GLN A 990 45.37 -17.17 -58.11
N LEU A 991 44.43 -16.59 -57.36
CA LEU A 991 43.96 -15.25 -57.66
C LEU A 991 45.09 -14.21 -57.41
N PRO A 992 45.38 -13.28 -58.34
CA PRO A 992 46.47 -12.32 -58.18
C PRO A 992 46.40 -11.51 -56.88
N GLY A 993 47.44 -11.64 -56.05
CA GLY A 993 47.56 -10.93 -54.77
C GLY A 993 46.98 -11.69 -53.56
N ALA A 994 46.42 -12.88 -53.75
CA ALA A 994 46.04 -13.79 -52.69
C ALA A 994 46.91 -15.06 -52.74
N PRO A 995 47.09 -15.79 -51.62
CA PRO A 995 47.62 -17.15 -51.68
C PRO A 995 46.65 -18.07 -52.42
N LEU A 996 47.13 -19.24 -52.86
CA LEU A 996 46.28 -20.29 -53.41
C LEU A 996 45.34 -20.82 -52.32
N CYS A 997 45.90 -21.06 -51.13
CA CYS A 997 45.20 -21.52 -49.94
C CYS A 997 45.71 -20.77 -48.71
N GLY A 998 44.80 -20.40 -47.80
CA GLY A 998 45.15 -19.66 -46.59
C GLY A 998 44.05 -19.68 -45.53
N CYS A 999 44.33 -19.12 -44.36
CA CYS A 999 43.30 -18.74 -43.39
C CYS A 999 42.27 -17.82 -44.08
N MET A 1000 41.01 -17.91 -43.68
CA MET A 1000 39.91 -17.16 -44.29
C MET A 1000 40.13 -15.63 -44.33
N ASP A 1001 40.86 -15.07 -43.36
CA ASP A 1001 41.18 -13.64 -43.28
C ASP A 1001 42.19 -13.15 -44.32
N ARG A 1002 42.98 -14.07 -44.89
CA ARG A 1002 44.01 -13.83 -45.93
C ARG A 1002 43.54 -14.16 -47.33
N MET A 1003 42.40 -14.83 -47.44
CA MET A 1003 41.80 -15.25 -48.71
C MET A 1003 40.93 -14.13 -49.35
N PRO A 1004 40.66 -14.18 -50.66
CA PRO A 1004 39.79 -13.21 -51.32
C PRO A 1004 38.38 -13.19 -50.74
N VAL A 1005 37.71 -12.06 -50.90
CA VAL A 1005 36.27 -11.96 -50.67
C VAL A 1005 35.54 -12.41 -51.93
N VAL A 1006 34.66 -13.40 -51.77
CA VAL A 1006 33.99 -14.13 -52.86
C VAL A 1006 32.49 -14.29 -52.59
N THR A 1007 31.68 -14.59 -53.60
CA THR A 1007 30.24 -14.82 -53.40
C THR A 1007 29.91 -16.16 -52.77
N ALA A 1008 30.68 -17.21 -53.05
CA ALA A 1008 30.44 -18.56 -52.54
C ALA A 1008 31.74 -19.36 -52.38
N ALA A 1009 31.66 -20.46 -51.64
CA ALA A 1009 32.72 -21.47 -51.56
C ALA A 1009 32.10 -22.84 -51.29
N ASP A 1010 32.58 -23.88 -51.98
CA ASP A 1010 32.19 -25.26 -51.74
C ASP A 1010 32.72 -25.71 -50.37
N CYS A 1011 31.95 -26.53 -49.67
CA CYS A 1011 32.30 -26.97 -48.32
C CYS A 1011 33.16 -28.23 -48.32
N VAL A 1012 34.14 -28.27 -47.42
CA VAL A 1012 34.90 -29.46 -47.07
C VAL A 1012 34.79 -29.69 -45.57
N LYS A 1013 34.23 -30.84 -45.19
CA LYS A 1013 34.14 -31.30 -43.81
C LYS A 1013 34.99 -32.54 -43.61
N VAL A 1014 35.79 -32.56 -42.55
CA VAL A 1014 36.56 -33.76 -42.17
C VAL A 1014 35.87 -34.46 -41.00
N THR A 1015 35.74 -35.78 -41.11
CA THR A 1015 35.14 -36.63 -40.08
C THR A 1015 36.09 -37.76 -39.73
N ASP A 1016 36.16 -38.13 -38.46
CA ASP A 1016 36.92 -39.30 -37.99
C ASP A 1016 35.95 -40.26 -37.28
N ALA A 1017 35.49 -41.26 -38.03
CA ALA A 1017 34.46 -42.17 -37.56
C ALA A 1017 35.01 -43.10 -36.46
N GLY A 1018 34.61 -42.82 -35.22
CA GLY A 1018 35.02 -43.55 -34.01
C GLY A 1018 36.22 -42.92 -33.28
N GLY A 1019 36.70 -41.76 -33.74
CA GLY A 1019 37.73 -40.99 -33.04
C GLY A 1019 37.22 -40.47 -31.69
N LYS A 1020 38.07 -40.55 -30.66
CA LYS A 1020 37.69 -40.17 -29.29
C LYS A 1020 38.87 -39.68 -28.45
N VAL A 1021 38.60 -38.74 -27.54
CA VAL A 1021 39.53 -38.34 -26.48
C VAL A 1021 39.27 -39.19 -25.25
N VAL A 1022 40.29 -39.90 -24.77
CA VAL A 1022 40.24 -40.66 -23.53
C VAL A 1022 40.98 -39.89 -22.44
N VAL A 1023 40.28 -39.55 -21.37
CA VAL A 1023 40.83 -38.93 -20.17
C VAL A 1023 41.01 -39.99 -19.09
N SER A 1024 42.18 -40.02 -18.45
CA SER A 1024 42.56 -41.03 -17.47
C SER A 1024 43.29 -40.40 -16.28
N HIS A 1025 43.01 -40.92 -15.09
CA HIS A 1025 43.73 -40.66 -13.86
C HIS A 1025 44.01 -41.99 -13.17
N GLU A 1026 45.28 -42.31 -12.93
CA GLU A 1026 45.71 -43.63 -12.43
C GLU A 1026 46.71 -43.47 -11.27
N PRO A 1027 46.32 -42.85 -10.14
CA PRO A 1027 47.19 -42.69 -8.97
C PRO A 1027 47.69 -44.04 -8.44
N SER A 1028 46.90 -45.12 -8.56
CA SER A 1028 47.33 -46.47 -8.15
C SER A 1028 48.54 -47.00 -8.93
N GLN A 1029 48.74 -46.50 -10.14
CA GLN A 1029 49.87 -46.84 -11.02
C GLN A 1029 51.01 -45.82 -10.95
N GLY A 1030 50.97 -44.88 -10.00
CA GLY A 1030 51.96 -43.82 -9.84
C GLY A 1030 51.78 -42.62 -10.79
N LYS A 1031 50.65 -42.54 -11.51
CA LYS A 1031 50.29 -41.39 -12.36
C LYS A 1031 49.25 -40.52 -11.65
N ALA A 1032 49.71 -39.74 -10.68
CA ALA A 1032 48.85 -38.88 -9.85
C ALA A 1032 48.36 -37.59 -10.55
N TYR A 1033 48.31 -37.54 -11.88
CA TYR A 1033 47.80 -36.42 -12.66
C TYR A 1033 46.78 -36.91 -13.69
N ILE A 1034 45.88 -36.03 -14.14
CA ILE A 1034 44.96 -36.32 -15.24
C ILE A 1034 45.74 -36.23 -16.56
N ASN A 1035 45.64 -37.26 -17.39
CA ASN A 1035 46.20 -37.32 -18.73
C ASN A 1035 45.09 -37.57 -19.74
N ALA A 1036 45.15 -36.89 -20.89
CA ALA A 1036 44.27 -37.13 -22.02
C ALA A 1036 45.06 -37.61 -23.23
N ALA A 1037 44.44 -38.43 -24.08
CA ALA A 1037 44.99 -38.86 -25.35
C ALA A 1037 43.85 -39.03 -26.37
N TYR A 1038 44.08 -38.56 -27.59
CA TYR A 1038 43.20 -38.83 -28.72
C TYR A 1038 43.51 -40.22 -29.29
N ILE A 1039 42.46 -41.00 -29.52
CA ILE A 1039 42.50 -42.29 -30.20
C ILE A 1039 41.81 -42.10 -31.55
N GLU A 1040 42.57 -42.26 -32.63
CA GLU A 1040 42.05 -42.20 -34.00
C GLU A 1040 41.02 -43.31 -34.26
N GLY A 1041 40.01 -43.00 -35.07
CA GLY A 1041 38.94 -43.91 -35.41
C GLY A 1041 39.31 -44.92 -36.50
N SER A 1042 38.29 -45.42 -37.20
CA SER A 1042 38.45 -46.42 -38.26
C SER A 1042 38.85 -45.83 -39.63
N GLY A 1043 38.95 -44.50 -39.74
CA GLY A 1043 39.42 -43.78 -40.92
C GLY A 1043 38.96 -42.33 -40.95
N ILE A 1044 39.83 -41.45 -41.46
CA ILE A 1044 39.57 -40.02 -41.66
C ILE A 1044 38.95 -39.82 -43.04
N ALA A 1045 37.70 -39.36 -43.07
CA ALA A 1045 36.91 -39.18 -44.29
C ALA A 1045 36.59 -37.72 -44.56
N ILE A 1046 36.40 -37.39 -45.83
CA ILE A 1046 35.95 -36.07 -46.29
C ILE A 1046 34.50 -36.15 -46.71
N ASP A 1047 33.71 -35.19 -46.27
CA ASP A 1047 32.39 -34.91 -46.77
C ASP A 1047 32.40 -33.57 -47.53
N ASN A 1048 32.11 -33.63 -48.83
CA ASN A 1048 32.02 -32.47 -49.72
C ASN A 1048 30.55 -32.06 -49.98
N SER A 1049 29.58 -32.67 -49.30
CA SER A 1049 28.14 -32.43 -49.51
C SER A 1049 27.53 -31.40 -48.55
N CYS A 1050 28.36 -30.73 -47.76
CA CYS A 1050 27.94 -29.71 -46.79
C CYS A 1050 27.78 -28.32 -47.40
N ASP A 1051 27.19 -27.41 -46.62
CA ASP A 1051 27.23 -25.96 -46.85
C ASP A 1051 28.23 -25.32 -45.88
N PHE A 1052 29.14 -24.50 -46.39
CA PHE A 1052 30.28 -24.00 -45.61
C PHE A 1052 29.83 -23.08 -44.46
N LEU A 1053 28.89 -22.16 -44.73
CA LEU A 1053 28.39 -21.23 -43.71
C LEU A 1053 27.63 -21.97 -42.61
N SER A 1054 26.80 -22.94 -43.00
CA SER A 1054 26.07 -23.81 -42.06
C SER A 1054 27.00 -24.66 -41.21
N GLU A 1055 28.07 -25.21 -41.79
CA GLU A 1055 29.08 -25.98 -41.02
C GLU A 1055 29.89 -25.09 -40.08
N PHE A 1056 30.27 -23.88 -40.53
CA PHE A 1056 30.97 -22.92 -39.68
C PHE A 1056 30.12 -22.50 -38.48
N GLU A 1057 28.83 -22.25 -38.69
CA GLU A 1057 27.84 -21.96 -37.64
C GLU A 1057 27.67 -23.16 -36.69
N ALA A 1058 27.58 -24.39 -37.21
CA ALA A 1058 27.45 -25.59 -36.39
C ALA A 1058 28.66 -25.83 -35.46
N LEU A 1059 29.87 -25.46 -35.89
CA LEU A 1059 31.10 -25.66 -35.11
C LEU A 1059 31.38 -24.54 -34.10
N ASN A 1060 31.05 -23.30 -34.46
CA ASN A 1060 31.40 -22.11 -33.68
C ASN A 1060 30.21 -21.50 -32.91
N GLY A 1061 29.00 -22.02 -33.13
CA GLY A 1061 27.76 -21.51 -32.52
C GLY A 1061 27.40 -20.11 -33.01
N ASP A 1062 26.52 -19.44 -32.25
CA ASP A 1062 26.04 -18.08 -32.52
C ASP A 1062 27.08 -17.00 -32.17
N ASP A 1063 28.40 -17.25 -32.31
CA ASP A 1063 29.39 -16.18 -32.14
C ASP A 1063 29.23 -15.15 -33.26
N ALA A 1064 28.43 -14.12 -32.97
CA ALA A 1064 28.03 -13.12 -33.93
C ALA A 1064 29.22 -12.40 -34.56
N HIS A 1065 30.36 -12.28 -33.86
CA HIS A 1065 31.57 -11.65 -34.39
C HIS A 1065 32.25 -12.55 -35.42
N LEU A 1066 32.46 -13.82 -35.11
CA LEU A 1066 33.02 -14.79 -36.05
C LEU A 1066 32.11 -15.01 -37.25
N MET A 1067 30.80 -15.16 -37.01
CA MET A 1067 29.79 -15.29 -38.06
C MET A 1067 29.74 -14.03 -38.94
N HIS A 1068 29.76 -12.84 -38.35
CA HIS A 1068 29.83 -11.59 -39.11
C HIS A 1068 31.11 -11.50 -39.95
N PHE A 1069 32.25 -11.90 -39.38
CA PHE A 1069 33.51 -11.92 -40.10
C PHE A 1069 33.47 -12.87 -41.30
N VAL A 1070 33.04 -14.12 -41.12
CA VAL A 1070 32.99 -15.10 -42.21
C VAL A 1070 31.97 -14.70 -43.28
N ASN A 1071 30.80 -14.17 -42.90
CA ASN A 1071 29.81 -13.61 -43.83
C ASN A 1071 30.34 -12.38 -44.59
N SER A 1072 31.34 -11.67 -44.06
CA SER A 1072 32.02 -10.59 -44.78
C SER A 1072 33.04 -11.09 -45.82
N ARG A 1073 33.41 -12.38 -45.77
CA ARG A 1073 34.37 -13.02 -46.69
C ARG A 1073 33.68 -13.85 -47.76
N VAL A 1074 32.64 -14.60 -47.39
CA VAL A 1074 31.74 -15.30 -48.32
C VAL A 1074 30.40 -14.58 -48.31
N VAL A 1075 30.24 -13.63 -49.23
CA VAL A 1075 29.20 -12.60 -49.11
C VAL A 1075 27.84 -13.02 -49.64
N GLY A 1076 27.76 -14.06 -50.47
CA GLY A 1076 26.57 -14.48 -51.19
C GLY A 1076 26.42 -13.83 -52.56
N ASP A 1077 25.62 -14.46 -53.43
CA ASP A 1077 25.40 -14.02 -54.81
C ASP A 1077 24.85 -12.59 -54.90
N GLY A 1078 25.37 -11.83 -55.86
CA GLY A 1078 24.93 -10.45 -56.14
C GLY A 1078 25.43 -9.40 -55.14
N LYS A 1079 26.20 -9.78 -54.11
CA LYS A 1079 26.66 -8.85 -53.05
C LYS A 1079 28.08 -8.32 -53.21
N CYS A 1080 28.79 -8.69 -54.29
CA CYS A 1080 30.16 -8.19 -54.51
C CYS A 1080 30.25 -6.66 -54.63
N SER A 1081 29.26 -6.00 -55.24
CA SER A 1081 29.24 -4.54 -55.37
C SER A 1081 29.17 -3.84 -54.01
N GLU A 1082 28.33 -4.35 -53.12
CA GLU A 1082 28.17 -3.84 -51.75
C GLU A 1082 29.43 -4.10 -50.92
N ALA A 1083 29.93 -5.34 -50.93
CA ALA A 1083 31.14 -5.71 -50.19
C ALA A 1083 32.36 -4.90 -50.63
N THR A 1084 32.49 -4.65 -51.95
CA THR A 1084 33.56 -3.83 -52.52
C THR A 1084 33.41 -2.35 -52.13
N ALA A 1085 32.19 -1.81 -52.16
CA ALA A 1085 31.93 -0.43 -51.75
C ALA A 1085 32.29 -0.20 -50.28
N ASN A 1086 31.82 -1.09 -49.39
CA ASN A 1086 32.12 -1.05 -47.96
C ASN A 1086 33.63 -1.13 -47.70
N PHE A 1087 34.33 -2.04 -48.40
CA PHE A 1087 35.79 -2.14 -48.28
C PHE A 1087 36.52 -0.86 -48.72
N LEU A 1088 36.15 -0.29 -49.87
CA LEU A 1088 36.77 0.94 -50.38
C LEU A 1088 36.53 2.13 -49.45
N GLU A 1089 35.37 2.22 -48.81
CA GLU A 1089 35.07 3.24 -47.81
C GLU A 1089 36.05 3.16 -46.63
N THR A 1090 36.42 1.96 -46.18
CA THR A 1090 37.46 1.79 -45.14
C THR A 1090 38.84 2.28 -45.56
N LYS A 1091 39.09 2.41 -46.87
CA LYS A 1091 40.32 2.98 -47.44
C LYS A 1091 40.18 4.48 -47.76
N GLY A 1092 39.04 5.09 -47.44
CA GLY A 1092 38.73 6.49 -47.74
C GLY A 1092 38.40 6.74 -49.22
N LEU A 1093 37.92 5.72 -49.93
CA LEU A 1093 37.59 5.77 -51.35
C LEU A 1093 36.11 5.45 -51.56
N ASN A 1094 35.48 6.11 -52.53
CA ASN A 1094 34.09 5.85 -52.90
C ASN A 1094 34.01 5.38 -54.35
N ILE A 1095 33.14 4.40 -54.63
CA ILE A 1095 32.79 4.05 -56.00
C ILE A 1095 31.92 5.18 -56.54
N GLY A 1096 32.46 6.00 -57.45
CA GLY A 1096 31.71 7.07 -58.07
C GLY A 1096 30.53 6.51 -58.86
N THR A 1097 29.29 6.73 -58.41
CA THR A 1097 28.07 6.43 -59.16
C THR A 1097 28.00 7.35 -60.38
N THR A 1098 28.62 6.92 -61.48
CA THR A 1098 28.36 7.52 -62.79
C THR A 1098 27.22 6.73 -63.40
N ALA A 1099 25.99 7.23 -63.21
CA ALA A 1099 24.86 6.84 -64.02
C ALA A 1099 25.23 7.09 -65.50
N ILE A 1100 25.39 6.01 -66.26
CA ILE A 1100 25.37 6.08 -67.72
C ILE A 1100 23.89 6.03 -68.12
N ALA A 1101 23.42 7.15 -68.67
CA ALA A 1101 22.13 7.26 -69.34
C ALA A 1101 22.11 6.55 -70.69
#